data_AF-A0A939JCA4-F1
#
_entry.id   AF-A0A939JCA4-F1
#
_cell.length_a   1.000
_cell.length_b   1.000
_cell.length_c   1.000
_cell.angle_alpha   90.00
_cell.angle_beta   90.00
_cell.angle_gamma   90.00
#
_symmetry.space_group_name_H-M   'P 1'
#
loop_
_entity.id
_entity.type
_entity.pdbx_description
1 polymer ?
#
loop_
_entity_poly.entity_id
_entity_poly.type
_entity_poly.pdbx_seq_one_letter_code
_entity_poly.pdbx_strand_id
1 'polypeptide(L)'
;MKHTYLSPFSTCAKALKGRAAALLPGTMGLLFTLLGATETQAQFRPAPVLFQEDVAARQAASQSPMLAALRQARPLTLDPTAVRAALAAAPLENQAGAAPLLFSLPLPNGTTEQFRVVESPVMEPGLAAQFPSIKTYSGVGVSDPTASVRLDVTPRGFHAQVLSGKGAVYIDPVSTTDQQHYLSFYHRDMQMQPFTCDVNESSTAQRNAGSTTSAQRVAGTTLRTFRLAVAATGEYTAFHGGTVAAGQAAIVTAVNRVVGVYEKELAVRLVLIANNSQLVYTDAATDPYTNNSGSTMLGQNQTNLTNLIGAANYDIGHVFSTGGGGVASLGVICRDNLKARGVTGLTSPIGDAFYIDYVAHEMGHQFGGNHTFNSPLGSCAGGNRSALHAYEPGSGTTIMAYAGICAADNVQLNSDPYFHVESYEEIQTVVSNATCGTTTATGNTPPSVELPASGKVLPINTPFKLTAVGSDADGDALTYNWEQFDRGAAATLVAAQISGQTIPLFRSFSPTTSPTRYFPRLTDIIANISTNVERLPTVTRPLNFRVTLRDEHNGAQGVVGGLNSSAIVSLSSTSAAGPFLVSMPNTAVSWTGGSSQPVTWDVAGTDANGVNCATVNIRLSTDGGLTYPTLLLANTPNDGSAAVTVPNVATTTARIMVEAADNYFFDISNANFSITPCERPVLGALTNLTVAADANQCSASVPFAVAVSGTPAPTVSYTIGNTPITSPYVFPVGTTPVTVTATSCGGTTTGSFTVTVQDRQAPTVLAAGFIVALEANGTRTIEAADVDYGSTDNCGVASMTLDKTRFTCANVGPNQVTLTVRDNAGNVTAQTVTVLVVDNTAPRILAAGFQVSLQNGTRTIEANDVDYGSTDNCGIASLRISPSTFTCANVGPNPVTLTVTDNSGNVSTQTVTVVVVGDATCTSAVAKAATNASGLAELNKLQVYPNPAKEQATFRFEAAQTGLAQVQVYNSLGQLVATLYEGIAQQGQVYERTFNGAGLTAGLYTCRFISAGKTVTQRLILSK
;
A
#
# COMPACT_ATOMS: atom_id res chain seq x y z
N MET A 1 0.32 -22.03 2.30
CA MET A 1 1.35 -21.72 1.28
C MET A 1 2.67 -21.51 2.00
N LYS A 2 3.69 -22.31 1.66
CA LYS A 2 5.05 -22.19 2.17
C LYS A 2 5.70 -20.97 1.51
N HIS A 3 6.21 -20.02 2.29
CA HIS A 3 7.12 -19.01 1.79
C HIS A 3 8.39 -18.96 2.62
N THR A 4 9.46 -19.34 1.93
CA THR A 4 10.86 -19.35 2.30
C THR A 4 11.41 -17.92 2.24
N TYR A 5 12.06 -17.45 3.31
CA TYR A 5 12.91 -16.25 3.28
C TYR A 5 14.37 -16.70 3.21
N LEU A 6 15.04 -16.34 2.10
CA LEU A 6 16.49 -16.41 1.93
C LEU A 6 17.04 -14.99 2.13
N SER A 7 17.99 -14.82 3.07
CA SER A 7 18.78 -13.60 3.25
C SER A 7 20.19 -13.79 2.65
N PRO A 8 20.83 -12.74 2.08
CA PRO A 8 22.16 -12.84 1.49
C PRO A 8 23.23 -12.23 2.41
N PHE A 9 24.04 -13.06 3.07
CA PHE A 9 25.30 -12.63 3.69
C PHE A 9 26.33 -13.76 3.61
N SER A 10 27.08 -13.84 2.51
CA SER A 10 28.30 -14.66 2.47
C SER A 10 29.35 -14.12 1.47
N THR A 11 29.95 -12.98 1.76
CA THR A 11 31.20 -12.56 1.09
C THR A 11 32.03 -11.68 2.02
N CYS A 12 32.73 -12.28 2.98
CA CYS A 12 33.96 -11.70 3.54
C CYS A 12 34.77 -12.74 4.32
N ALA A 13 35.49 -13.62 3.61
CA ALA A 13 36.56 -14.46 4.18
C ALA A 13 37.46 -15.04 3.06
N LYS A 14 38.08 -14.16 2.26
CA LYS A 14 39.16 -14.52 1.32
C LYS A 14 40.17 -13.37 1.21
N ALA A 15 40.99 -13.18 2.24
CA ALA A 15 42.21 -12.39 2.15
C ALA A 15 43.15 -12.77 3.30
N LEU A 16 43.93 -13.84 3.14
CA LEU A 16 45.21 -14.10 3.82
C LEU A 16 45.66 -15.53 3.46
N LYS A 17 46.30 -15.68 2.30
CA LYS A 17 47.27 -16.75 2.01
C LYS A 17 47.88 -16.51 0.63
N GLY A 18 49.01 -15.82 0.64
CA GLY A 18 49.80 -15.57 -0.55
C GLY A 18 51.15 -15.00 -0.16
N ARG A 19 52.07 -15.87 0.27
CA ARG A 19 53.52 -15.71 0.12
C ARG A 19 54.27 -16.94 0.63
N ALA A 20 55.15 -17.44 -0.24
CA ALA A 20 56.31 -18.30 -0.03
C ALA A 20 56.17 -19.70 -0.67
N ALA A 21 56.44 -19.73 -1.98
CA ALA A 21 57.01 -20.89 -2.64
C ALA A 21 58.54 -20.80 -2.53
N ALA A 22 59.20 -21.84 -2.02
CA ALA A 22 60.57 -22.22 -2.37
C ALA A 22 60.97 -23.57 -1.73
N LEU A 23 61.54 -24.44 -2.58
CA LEU A 23 62.50 -25.53 -2.29
C LEU A 23 61.98 -26.98 -2.08
N LEU A 24 61.97 -27.69 -3.21
CA LEU A 24 62.48 -29.05 -3.52
C LEU A 24 61.87 -30.33 -2.88
N PRO A 25 61.73 -31.42 -3.67
CA PRO A 25 61.05 -32.65 -3.25
C PRO A 25 62.02 -33.75 -2.76
N GLY A 26 61.60 -34.55 -1.78
CA GLY A 26 62.39 -35.69 -1.31
C GLY A 26 61.60 -36.69 -0.47
N THR A 27 61.15 -37.75 -1.13
CA THR A 27 60.96 -39.13 -0.61
C THR A 27 60.09 -39.35 0.63
N MET A 28 58.83 -39.74 0.38
CA MET A 28 58.02 -40.50 1.33
C MET A 28 57.58 -41.81 0.65
N GLY A 29 58.25 -42.89 1.00
CA GLY A 29 57.91 -44.27 0.66
C GLY A 29 58.28 -45.14 1.85
N LEU A 30 57.39 -46.09 2.16
CA LEU A 30 57.42 -47.03 3.28
C LEU A 30 57.02 -46.46 4.65
N LEU A 31 55.79 -46.72 5.10
CA LEU A 31 55.47 -47.96 5.83
C LEU A 31 53.96 -47.99 6.13
N PHE A 32 53.20 -48.62 5.22
CA PHE A 32 51.90 -49.21 5.56
C PHE A 32 52.19 -50.49 6.32
N THR A 33 51.81 -50.57 7.60
CA THR A 33 51.33 -51.75 8.35
C THR A 33 51.71 -51.61 9.83
N LEU A 34 50.79 -51.09 10.65
CA LEU A 34 50.54 -51.51 12.03
C LEU A 34 49.46 -50.59 12.63
N LEU A 35 48.54 -51.20 13.37
CA LEU A 35 47.38 -50.62 14.08
C LEU A 35 46.06 -50.59 13.28
N GLY A 36 45.51 -51.79 13.06
CA GLY A 36 44.07 -51.97 13.18
C GLY A 36 43.71 -51.95 14.68
N ALA A 37 42.98 -50.94 15.11
CA ALA A 37 42.26 -50.91 16.38
C ALA A 37 41.02 -50.01 16.22
N THR A 38 39.87 -50.67 16.04
CA THR A 38 38.51 -50.24 16.42
C THR A 38 38.14 -48.77 16.24
N GLU A 39 37.52 -48.45 15.09
CA GLU A 39 36.55 -47.36 15.03
C GLU A 39 35.31 -47.76 15.83
N THR A 40 35.26 -47.37 17.11
CA THR A 40 33.98 -47.27 17.81
C THR A 40 33.21 -46.10 17.23
N GLN A 41 32.10 -46.41 16.54
CA GLN A 41 31.05 -45.45 16.24
C GLN A 41 30.68 -44.68 17.52
N ALA A 42 31.08 -43.41 17.60
CA ALA A 42 30.53 -42.50 18.57
C ALA A 42 29.05 -42.27 18.19
N GLN A 43 28.17 -43.07 18.77
CA GLN A 43 26.74 -42.78 18.83
C GLN A 43 26.61 -41.33 19.32
N PHE A 44 26.08 -40.44 18.48
CA PHE A 44 25.54 -39.15 18.90
C PHE A 44 24.42 -39.45 19.91
N ARG A 45 24.76 -39.54 21.20
CA ARG A 45 23.77 -39.51 22.26
C ARG A 45 23.20 -38.09 22.27
N PRO A 46 21.86 -37.91 22.17
CA PRO A 46 21.26 -36.62 22.41
C PRO A 46 21.68 -36.12 23.80
N ALA A 47 21.92 -34.81 23.92
CA ALA A 47 22.25 -34.20 25.21
C ALA A 47 21.17 -34.57 26.25
N PRO A 48 21.54 -34.89 27.51
CA PRO A 48 20.58 -35.29 28.52
C PRO A 48 19.57 -34.17 28.74
N VAL A 49 18.28 -34.53 28.77
CA VAL A 49 17.20 -33.59 29.04
C VAL A 49 17.17 -33.34 30.55
N LEU A 50 17.62 -32.16 30.98
CA LEU A 50 17.79 -31.82 32.40
C LEU A 50 16.45 -31.51 33.10
N PHE A 51 15.52 -30.88 32.38
CA PHE A 51 14.20 -30.48 32.87
C PHE A 51 13.12 -30.91 31.89
N GLN A 52 11.99 -31.43 32.40
CA GLN A 52 10.86 -31.90 31.62
C GLN A 52 9.54 -31.43 32.21
N GLU A 53 8.57 -31.16 31.35
CA GLU A 53 7.18 -31.00 31.75
C GLU A 53 6.44 -32.32 31.56
N ASP A 54 6.01 -32.92 32.66
CA ASP A 54 5.26 -34.16 32.62
C ASP A 54 4.07 -34.15 33.60
N VAL A 55 3.34 -35.26 33.63
CA VAL A 55 2.18 -35.42 34.51
C VAL A 55 2.59 -35.52 35.98
N ALA A 56 3.76 -36.09 36.28
CA ALA A 56 4.26 -36.26 37.65
C ALA A 56 4.60 -34.91 38.27
N ALA A 57 5.29 -34.02 37.54
CA ALA A 57 5.55 -32.64 37.96
C ALA A 57 4.26 -31.89 38.31
N ARG A 58 3.23 -31.99 37.46
CA ARG A 58 1.94 -31.33 37.71
C ARG A 58 1.23 -31.91 38.94
N GLN A 59 1.31 -33.22 39.16
CA GLN A 59 0.73 -33.87 40.34
C GLN A 59 1.47 -33.46 41.62
N ALA A 60 2.80 -33.51 41.63
CA ALA A 60 3.61 -33.09 42.76
C ALA A 60 3.39 -31.61 43.11
N ALA A 61 3.36 -30.74 42.10
CA ALA A 61 3.05 -29.33 42.26
C ALA A 61 1.68 -29.10 42.90
N SER A 62 0.63 -29.85 42.51
CA SER A 62 -0.72 -29.70 43.08
C SER A 62 -0.82 -30.00 44.58
N GLN A 63 0.16 -30.72 45.14
CA GLN A 63 0.25 -31.06 46.56
C GLN A 63 1.27 -30.19 47.31
N SER A 64 1.93 -29.27 46.60
CA SER A 64 3.00 -28.44 47.13
C SER A 64 2.47 -27.29 47.99
N PRO A 65 2.94 -27.15 49.24
CA PRO A 65 2.72 -25.93 50.04
C PRO A 65 3.28 -24.68 49.37
N MET A 66 4.36 -24.84 48.60
CA MET A 66 4.96 -23.74 47.84
C MET A 66 4.03 -23.28 46.72
N LEU A 67 3.42 -24.19 45.95
CA LEU A 67 2.45 -23.81 44.93
C LEU A 67 1.24 -23.09 45.54
N ALA A 68 0.77 -23.49 46.73
CA ALA A 68 -0.32 -22.79 47.42
C ALA A 68 0.01 -21.32 47.75
N ALA A 69 1.30 -21.00 47.91
CA ALA A 69 1.81 -19.65 48.10
C ALA A 69 2.14 -18.92 46.78
N LEU A 70 1.86 -19.50 45.61
CA LEU A 70 2.09 -18.91 44.30
C LEU A 70 0.78 -18.68 43.56
N ARG A 71 0.67 -17.56 42.85
CA ARG A 71 -0.45 -17.28 41.93
C ARG A 71 -0.32 -18.04 40.62
N GLN A 72 0.91 -18.18 40.12
CA GLN A 72 1.24 -18.92 38.90
C GLN A 72 2.64 -19.54 39.03
N ALA A 73 2.82 -20.73 38.45
CA ALA A 73 4.10 -21.40 38.36
C ALA A 73 4.08 -22.44 37.22
N ARG A 74 5.26 -22.78 36.70
CA ARG A 74 5.48 -23.86 35.74
C ARG A 74 6.07 -25.08 36.47
N PRO A 75 5.32 -26.20 36.59
CA PRO A 75 5.82 -27.44 37.19
C PRO A 75 6.84 -28.14 36.29
N LEU A 76 7.92 -28.64 36.87
CA LEU A 76 9.04 -29.27 36.16
C LEU A 76 9.51 -30.53 36.90
N THR A 77 9.86 -31.56 36.15
CA THR A 77 10.64 -32.71 36.62
C THR A 77 12.10 -32.48 36.24
N LEU A 78 13.01 -32.64 37.19
CA LEU A 78 14.45 -32.44 37.04
C LEU A 78 15.15 -33.80 37.22
N ASP A 79 16.16 -34.10 36.42
CA ASP A 79 17.07 -35.24 36.67
C ASP A 79 18.23 -34.77 37.58
N PRO A 80 18.16 -35.01 38.91
CA PRO A 80 19.12 -34.44 39.86
C PRO A 80 20.55 -34.97 39.63
N THR A 81 20.68 -36.17 39.07
CA THR A 81 21.99 -36.76 38.76
C THR A 81 22.59 -36.07 37.55
N ALA A 82 21.79 -35.87 36.49
CA ALA A 82 22.24 -35.19 35.28
C ALA A 82 22.56 -33.71 35.54
N VAL A 83 21.75 -32.99 36.32
CA VAL A 83 22.01 -31.59 36.67
C VAL A 83 23.30 -31.45 37.49
N ARG A 84 23.50 -32.30 38.51
CA ARG A 84 24.72 -32.28 39.31
C ARG A 84 25.95 -32.60 38.46
N ALA A 85 25.86 -33.58 37.56
CA ALA A 85 26.95 -33.94 36.65
C ALA A 85 27.27 -32.81 35.66
N ALA A 86 26.25 -32.14 35.12
CA ALA A 86 26.42 -31.02 34.20
C ALA A 86 27.11 -29.83 34.89
N LEU A 87 26.61 -29.41 36.06
CA LEU A 87 27.16 -28.28 36.81
C LEU A 87 28.56 -28.54 37.37
N ALA A 88 28.93 -29.79 37.64
CA ALA A 88 30.29 -30.16 38.05
C ALA A 88 31.35 -29.87 36.97
N ALA A 89 30.94 -29.65 35.71
CA ALA A 89 31.84 -29.26 34.63
C ALA A 89 32.09 -27.75 34.55
N ALA A 90 31.38 -26.92 35.33
CA ALA A 90 31.62 -25.49 35.37
C ALA A 90 32.99 -25.20 36.03
N PRO A 91 33.86 -24.39 35.39
CA PRO A 91 35.14 -24.04 36.00
C PRO A 91 34.92 -23.09 37.19
N LEU A 92 35.91 -22.98 38.07
CA LEU A 92 35.92 -21.98 39.13
C LEU A 92 36.00 -20.57 38.52
N GLU A 93 35.27 -19.60 39.06
CA GLU A 93 35.11 -18.25 38.50
C GLU A 93 36.43 -17.48 38.24
N ASN A 94 37.48 -17.78 39.00
CA ASN A 94 38.80 -17.16 38.87
C ASN A 94 39.80 -18.01 38.06
N GLN A 95 39.35 -19.10 37.43
CA GLN A 95 40.22 -19.98 36.64
C GLN A 95 40.54 -19.33 35.29
N ALA A 96 41.74 -18.75 35.19
CA ALA A 96 42.20 -18.05 33.99
C ALA A 96 42.11 -18.93 32.72
N GLY A 97 41.48 -18.40 31.67
CA GLY A 97 41.36 -19.04 30.36
C GLY A 97 40.33 -20.18 30.25
N ALA A 98 39.63 -20.51 31.34
CA ALA A 98 38.56 -21.52 31.29
C ALA A 98 37.28 -20.93 30.68
N ALA A 99 36.65 -21.67 29.77
CA ALA A 99 35.36 -21.28 29.21
C ALA A 99 34.22 -21.60 30.18
N PRO A 100 33.28 -20.67 30.45
CA PRO A 100 32.10 -20.96 31.27
C PRO A 100 31.24 -22.09 30.68
N LEU A 101 30.56 -22.82 31.54
CA LEU A 101 29.57 -23.84 31.15
C LEU A 101 28.33 -23.16 30.56
N LEU A 102 27.85 -23.64 29.42
CA LEU A 102 26.52 -23.25 28.94
C LEU A 102 25.44 -24.09 29.62
N PHE A 103 24.60 -23.45 30.43
CA PHE A 103 23.53 -24.11 31.18
C PHE A 103 22.16 -23.51 30.83
N SER A 104 21.16 -24.36 30.58
CA SER A 104 19.83 -23.93 30.15
C SER A 104 18.79 -24.06 31.27
N LEU A 105 18.02 -23.00 31.49
CA LEU A 105 16.96 -22.93 32.49
C LEU A 105 15.58 -22.74 31.86
N PRO A 106 14.57 -23.54 32.26
CA PRO A 106 13.19 -23.32 31.86
C PRO A 106 12.57 -22.14 32.62
N LEU A 107 12.04 -21.17 31.89
CA LEU A 107 11.38 -19.98 32.45
C LEU A 107 9.86 -20.19 32.65
N PRO A 108 9.19 -19.38 33.49
CA PRO A 108 7.78 -19.59 33.82
C PRO A 108 6.83 -19.38 32.63
N ASN A 109 7.23 -18.53 31.68
CA ASN A 109 6.49 -18.24 30.45
C ASN A 109 6.56 -19.35 29.38
N GLY A 110 7.18 -20.49 29.68
CA GLY A 110 7.35 -21.61 28.75
C GLY A 110 8.64 -21.56 27.92
N THR A 111 9.37 -20.44 27.90
CA THR A 111 10.64 -20.34 27.17
C THR A 111 11.79 -20.98 27.94
N THR A 112 12.97 -21.02 27.32
CA THR A 112 14.22 -21.47 27.95
C THR A 112 15.27 -20.40 27.72
N GLU A 113 16.06 -20.11 28.75
CA GLU A 113 17.18 -19.18 28.67
C GLU A 113 18.50 -19.90 28.97
N GLN A 114 19.57 -19.49 28.30
CA GLN A 114 20.89 -20.09 28.46
C GLN A 114 21.83 -19.11 29.15
N PHE A 115 22.63 -19.62 30.08
CA PHE A 115 23.58 -18.85 30.88
C PHE A 115 25.00 -19.39 30.71
N ARG A 116 25.98 -18.50 30.74
CA ARG A 116 27.40 -18.83 30.89
C ARG A 116 27.72 -18.91 32.38
N VAL A 117 27.90 -20.12 32.89
CA VAL A 117 27.96 -20.44 34.32
C VAL A 117 29.38 -20.84 34.75
N VAL A 118 29.78 -20.35 35.91
CA VAL A 118 31.03 -20.71 36.63
C VAL A 118 30.70 -21.09 38.07
N GLU A 119 31.52 -21.95 38.69
CA GLU A 119 31.45 -22.21 40.13
C GLU A 119 31.88 -20.93 40.88
N SER A 120 31.00 -20.42 41.75
CA SER A 120 31.19 -19.20 42.53
C SER A 120 30.84 -19.49 44.00
N PRO A 121 31.82 -19.98 44.79
CA PRO A 121 31.58 -20.46 46.15
C PRO A 121 31.17 -19.36 47.12
N VAL A 122 30.15 -19.63 47.95
CA VAL A 122 29.75 -18.79 49.10
C VAL A 122 30.20 -19.37 50.44
N MET A 123 31.06 -20.39 50.42
CA MET A 123 31.66 -21.01 51.61
C MET A 123 33.18 -20.94 51.51
N GLU A 124 33.86 -20.60 52.61
CA GLU A 124 35.30 -20.75 52.71
C GLU A 124 35.71 -22.23 52.51
N PRO A 125 36.94 -22.50 52.01
CA PRO A 125 37.38 -23.86 51.68
C PRO A 125 37.21 -24.88 52.81
N GLY A 126 37.41 -24.47 54.07
CA GLY A 126 37.26 -25.33 55.24
C GLY A 126 35.82 -25.78 55.51
N LEU A 127 34.83 -24.93 55.22
CA LEU A 127 33.41 -25.28 55.33
C LEU A 127 32.97 -26.10 54.12
N ALA A 128 33.41 -25.73 52.91
CA ALA A 128 33.12 -26.47 51.69
C ALA A 128 33.65 -27.92 51.74
N ALA A 129 34.81 -28.15 52.38
CA ALA A 129 35.36 -29.48 52.60
C ALA A 129 34.50 -30.36 53.54
N GLN A 130 33.77 -29.76 54.49
CA GLN A 130 32.84 -30.47 55.36
C GLN A 130 31.54 -30.86 54.63
N PHE A 131 31.14 -30.07 53.62
CA PHE A 131 29.90 -30.28 52.87
C PHE A 131 30.14 -30.29 51.35
N PRO A 132 30.89 -31.28 50.81
CA PRO A 132 31.30 -31.29 49.40
C PRO A 132 30.14 -31.42 48.40
N SER A 133 28.96 -31.85 48.86
CA SER A 133 27.74 -31.96 48.06
C SER A 133 26.98 -30.64 47.90
N ILE A 134 27.39 -29.58 48.59
CA ILE A 134 26.85 -28.22 48.49
C ILE A 134 27.75 -27.40 47.56
N LYS A 135 27.21 -26.95 46.43
CA LYS A 135 27.92 -26.15 45.43
C LYS A 135 27.07 -24.97 44.98
N THR A 136 27.71 -23.84 44.71
CA THR A 136 27.08 -22.60 44.25
C THR A 136 27.75 -22.08 42.99
N TYR A 137 26.97 -21.45 42.13
CA TYR A 137 27.38 -21.01 40.81
C TYR A 137 26.84 -19.61 40.49
N SER A 138 27.53 -18.89 39.62
CA SER A 138 27.09 -17.60 39.08
C SER A 138 27.18 -17.63 37.55
N GLY A 139 26.41 -16.79 36.87
CA GLY A 139 26.50 -16.66 35.43
C GLY A 139 25.74 -15.49 34.84
N VAL A 140 25.97 -15.26 33.54
CA VAL A 140 25.32 -14.21 32.74
C VAL A 140 24.53 -14.81 31.57
N GLY A 141 23.41 -14.19 31.22
CA GLY A 141 22.55 -14.61 30.12
C GLY A 141 23.26 -14.54 28.76
N VAL A 142 22.98 -15.51 27.90
CA VAL A 142 23.52 -15.55 26.53
C VAL A 142 22.69 -14.68 25.59
N SER A 143 21.36 -14.81 25.68
CA SER A 143 20.40 -14.01 24.90
C SER A 143 20.09 -12.66 25.52
N ASP A 144 20.21 -12.56 26.83
CA ASP A 144 20.01 -11.34 27.60
C ASP A 144 21.28 -11.05 28.43
N PRO A 145 22.21 -10.24 27.92
CA PRO A 145 23.45 -9.94 28.64
C PRO A 145 23.23 -9.11 29.91
N THR A 146 22.02 -8.59 30.13
CA THR A 146 21.64 -7.88 31.37
C THR A 146 21.07 -8.81 32.45
N ALA A 147 20.88 -10.09 32.13
CA ALA A 147 20.39 -11.09 33.06
C ALA A 147 21.54 -11.79 33.78
N SER A 148 21.48 -11.82 35.11
CA SER A 148 22.41 -12.58 35.94
C SER A 148 21.70 -13.77 36.58
N VAL A 149 22.46 -14.83 36.87
CA VAL A 149 21.96 -16.04 37.52
C VAL A 149 22.83 -16.44 38.70
N ARG A 150 22.19 -16.84 39.82
CA ARG A 150 22.81 -17.60 40.90
C ARG A 150 22.16 -18.97 40.97
N LEU A 151 22.97 -20.03 41.04
CA LEU A 151 22.49 -21.41 41.18
C LEU A 151 23.10 -22.04 42.42
N ASP A 152 22.38 -22.98 43.02
CA ASP A 152 22.96 -23.89 43.98
C ASP A 152 22.41 -25.32 43.84
N VAL A 153 23.26 -26.28 44.19
CA VAL A 153 22.90 -27.69 44.31
C VAL A 153 23.30 -28.11 45.71
N THR A 154 22.32 -28.49 46.51
CA THR A 154 22.51 -28.92 47.90
C THR A 154 21.85 -30.29 48.12
N PRO A 155 22.03 -30.92 49.29
CA PRO A 155 21.22 -32.09 49.68
C PRO A 155 19.70 -31.85 49.69
N ARG A 156 19.26 -30.59 49.61
CA ARG A 156 17.84 -30.20 49.58
C ARG A 156 17.30 -29.96 48.17
N GLY A 157 18.13 -30.13 47.14
CA GLY A 157 17.74 -29.95 45.74
C GLY A 157 18.52 -28.85 45.04
N PHE A 158 18.05 -28.52 43.84
CA PHE A 158 18.57 -27.46 42.97
C PHE A 158 17.78 -26.16 43.16
N HIS A 159 18.44 -25.02 43.25
CA HIS A 159 17.78 -23.72 43.25
C HIS A 159 18.40 -22.81 42.21
N ALA A 160 17.57 -21.96 41.58
CA ALA A 160 18.04 -20.94 40.63
C ALA A 160 17.40 -19.58 40.91
N GLN A 161 18.20 -18.51 40.87
CA GLN A 161 17.79 -17.10 40.87
C GLN A 161 18.17 -16.52 39.52
N VAL A 162 17.22 -15.97 38.77
CA VAL A 162 17.52 -15.15 37.60
C VAL A 162 17.03 -13.74 37.86
N LEU A 163 17.93 -12.77 37.78
CA LEU A 163 17.63 -11.35 37.92
C LEU A 163 17.80 -10.66 36.57
N SER A 164 16.71 -10.10 36.03
CA SER A 164 16.70 -9.45 34.71
C SER A 164 15.72 -8.29 34.66
N GLY A 165 15.82 -7.45 33.62
CA GLY A 165 14.83 -6.38 33.38
C GLY A 165 13.42 -6.88 33.04
N LYS A 166 13.22 -8.19 32.82
CA LYS A 166 11.91 -8.82 32.63
C LYS A 166 11.26 -9.27 33.95
N GLY A 167 11.96 -9.06 35.06
CA GLY A 167 11.59 -9.49 36.41
C GLY A 167 12.48 -10.61 36.93
N ALA A 168 12.36 -10.88 38.23
CA ALA A 168 13.06 -11.96 38.90
C ALA A 168 12.31 -13.30 38.75
N VAL A 169 13.06 -14.34 38.43
CA VAL A 169 12.58 -15.72 38.23
C VAL A 169 13.30 -16.65 39.19
N TYR A 170 12.55 -17.62 39.68
CA TYR A 170 13.00 -18.60 40.65
C TYR A 170 12.65 -20.01 40.19
N ILE A 171 13.57 -20.95 40.40
CA ILE A 171 13.32 -22.39 40.23
C ILE A 171 13.66 -23.08 41.53
N ASP A 172 12.66 -23.61 42.22
CA ASP A 172 12.79 -24.20 43.54
C ASP A 172 12.07 -25.55 43.64
N PRO A 173 12.50 -26.45 44.55
CA PRO A 173 11.81 -27.71 44.83
C PRO A 173 10.37 -27.49 45.29
N VAL A 174 9.45 -28.38 44.90
CA VAL A 174 8.05 -28.33 45.38
C VAL A 174 7.93 -28.56 46.90
N SER A 175 8.94 -29.17 47.53
CA SER A 175 9.00 -29.37 48.97
C SER A 175 10.45 -29.62 49.42
N THR A 176 10.69 -29.61 50.73
CA THR A 176 12.03 -29.79 51.32
C THR A 176 12.57 -31.22 51.20
N THR A 177 11.73 -32.19 50.82
CA THR A 177 12.07 -33.62 50.71
C THR A 177 12.00 -34.15 49.29
N ASP A 178 11.40 -33.41 48.35
CA ASP A 178 11.29 -33.79 46.94
C ASP A 178 12.42 -33.14 46.14
N GLN A 179 13.37 -33.96 45.67
CA GLN A 179 14.51 -33.50 44.89
C GLN A 179 14.30 -33.63 43.37
N GLN A 180 13.12 -34.11 42.93
CA GLN A 180 12.82 -34.40 41.53
C GLN A 180 11.85 -33.41 40.92
N HIS A 181 10.92 -32.83 41.70
CA HIS A 181 9.90 -31.92 41.18
C HIS A 181 10.12 -30.48 41.64
N TYR A 182 9.96 -29.54 40.71
CA TYR A 182 10.31 -28.12 40.87
C TYR A 182 9.22 -27.20 40.32
N LEU A 183 9.24 -25.96 40.77
CA LEU A 183 8.39 -24.87 40.28
C LEU A 183 9.29 -23.77 39.71
N SER A 184 9.07 -23.39 38.45
CA SER A 184 9.63 -22.18 37.85
C SER A 184 8.57 -21.07 37.89
N PHE A 185 8.82 -19.98 38.59
CA PHE A 185 7.84 -18.90 38.81
C PHE A 185 8.49 -17.50 38.84
N TYR A 186 7.67 -16.46 38.63
CA TYR A 186 8.12 -15.08 38.82
C TYR A 186 7.93 -14.65 40.27
N HIS A 187 8.82 -13.80 40.77
CA HIS A 187 8.72 -13.24 42.12
C HIS A 187 7.36 -12.59 42.42
N ARG A 188 6.82 -11.83 41.45
CA ARG A 188 5.52 -11.15 41.56
C ARG A 188 4.34 -12.09 41.81
N ASP A 189 4.48 -13.37 41.45
CA ASP A 189 3.45 -14.38 41.62
C ASP A 189 3.47 -14.96 43.05
N MET A 190 4.51 -14.70 43.85
CA MET A 190 4.55 -15.09 45.25
C MET A 190 3.52 -14.33 46.09
N GLN A 191 2.89 -15.03 47.02
CA GLN A 191 2.06 -14.45 48.07
C GLN A 191 2.94 -14.08 49.26
N MET A 192 2.72 -12.88 49.78
CA MET A 192 3.42 -12.39 50.94
C MET A 192 3.04 -13.20 52.19
N GLN A 193 4.02 -13.56 53.00
CA GLN A 193 3.78 -14.11 54.33
C GLN A 193 3.67 -12.96 55.34
N PRO A 194 2.69 -12.98 56.27
CA PRO A 194 2.55 -11.94 57.29
C PRO A 194 3.81 -11.85 58.14
N PHE A 195 4.33 -10.65 58.29
CA PHE A 195 5.65 -10.47 58.87
C PHE A 195 5.76 -9.13 59.60
N THR A 196 6.65 -9.06 60.60
CA THR A 196 6.99 -7.84 61.32
C THR A 196 8.50 -7.61 61.25
N CYS A 197 8.90 -6.43 60.80
CA CYS A 197 10.27 -5.94 60.79
C CYS A 197 10.39 -4.72 61.72
N ASP A 198 11.44 -4.70 62.52
CA ASP A 198 11.82 -3.60 63.41
C ASP A 198 13.32 -3.29 63.22
N VAL A 199 13.78 -2.09 63.60
CA VAL A 199 15.21 -1.74 63.57
C VAL A 199 15.68 -1.34 64.96
N ASN A 200 16.76 -1.96 65.45
CA ASN A 200 17.35 -1.63 66.76
C ASN A 200 18.49 -0.63 66.61
N GLU A 201 18.14 0.64 66.80
CA GLU A 201 19.10 1.72 66.88
C GLU A 201 19.45 2.03 68.32
N SER A 202 20.74 2.02 68.64
CA SER A 202 21.25 2.58 69.90
C SER A 202 21.00 4.09 70.03
N SER A 203 20.53 4.79 68.98
CA SER A 203 19.98 6.16 69.10
C SER A 203 19.24 6.60 67.82
N THR A 204 18.15 7.36 67.98
CA THR A 204 17.47 8.15 66.91
C THR A 204 18.43 9.07 66.13
N ALA A 205 19.62 9.33 66.67
CA ALA A 205 20.67 10.10 66.01
C ALA A 205 21.33 9.33 64.85
N GLN A 206 21.32 7.99 64.84
CA GLN A 206 21.85 7.17 63.74
C GLN A 206 20.89 7.12 62.54
N ARG A 207 19.56 7.06 62.77
CA ARG A 207 18.52 7.36 61.76
C ARG A 207 18.67 8.72 61.08
N ASN A 208 19.23 9.69 61.81
CA ASN A 208 19.44 11.06 61.32
C ASN A 208 20.88 11.32 60.83
N ALA A 209 21.81 10.37 61.05
CA ALA A 209 23.21 10.47 60.65
C ALA A 209 23.41 10.01 59.21
N GLY A 210 22.69 10.66 58.30
CA GLY A 210 22.81 10.54 56.84
C GLY A 210 22.75 11.91 56.17
N SER A 211 23.11 12.99 56.87
CA SER A 211 23.27 14.32 56.26
C SER A 211 24.68 14.50 55.73
N THR A 212 25.03 13.74 54.69
CA THR A 212 26.01 14.22 53.71
C THR A 212 25.27 14.29 52.40
N THR A 213 25.08 15.49 51.87
CA THR A 213 24.65 15.74 50.49
C THR A 213 25.38 14.75 49.58
N SER A 214 24.70 13.69 49.12
CA SER A 214 25.37 12.59 48.46
C SER A 214 25.79 13.04 47.08
N ALA A 215 27.10 13.29 46.95
CA ALA A 215 27.77 13.32 45.67
C ALA A 215 27.44 12.05 44.90
N GLN A 216 27.37 12.16 43.57
CA GLN A 216 27.35 11.04 42.64
C GLN A 216 28.20 9.88 43.16
N ARG A 217 27.59 8.70 43.31
CA ARG A 217 28.29 7.50 43.79
C ARG A 217 28.41 6.48 42.68
N VAL A 218 29.65 6.08 42.43
CA VAL A 218 30.01 5.01 41.52
C VAL A 218 30.46 3.78 42.32
N ALA A 219 30.06 2.60 41.86
CA ALA A 219 30.49 1.31 42.38
C ALA A 219 30.85 0.38 41.22
N GLY A 220 31.48 -0.76 41.51
CA GLY A 220 31.77 -1.80 40.53
C GLY A 220 33.24 -1.98 40.18
N THR A 221 34.12 -0.99 40.42
CA THR A 221 35.57 -1.14 40.18
C THR A 221 36.24 -2.20 41.06
N THR A 222 35.63 -2.45 42.22
CA THR A 222 36.16 -3.31 43.27
C THR A 222 35.05 -4.15 43.86
N LEU A 223 35.23 -5.47 43.89
CA LEU A 223 34.39 -6.40 44.63
C LEU A 223 34.92 -6.48 46.07
N ARG A 224 34.08 -6.20 47.06
CA ARG A 224 34.44 -6.38 48.48
C ARG A 224 33.78 -7.64 49.04
N THR A 225 34.60 -8.59 49.49
CA THR A 225 34.17 -9.85 50.09
C THR A 225 34.25 -9.78 51.61
N PHE A 226 33.13 -10.01 52.29
CA PHE A 226 33.04 -10.07 53.75
C PHE A 226 32.86 -11.51 54.23
N ARG A 227 33.56 -11.84 55.32
CA ARG A 227 33.40 -13.09 56.05
C ARG A 227 32.12 -13.04 56.88
N LEU A 228 31.19 -13.93 56.57
CA LEU A 228 29.87 -14.00 57.17
C LEU A 228 29.79 -15.18 58.15
N ALA A 229 29.35 -14.89 59.37
CA ALA A 229 28.99 -15.90 60.37
C ALA A 229 27.46 -15.96 60.51
N VAL A 230 26.84 -17.07 60.15
CA VAL A 230 25.39 -17.28 60.29
C VAL A 230 25.11 -18.40 61.28
N ALA A 231 24.44 -18.03 62.36
CA ALA A 231 23.86 -18.99 63.29
C ALA A 231 22.46 -19.43 62.86
N ALA A 232 22.08 -20.63 63.26
CA ALA A 232 20.73 -21.16 63.10
C ALA A 232 20.26 -21.72 64.44
N THR A 233 19.10 -21.27 64.92
CA THR A 233 18.50 -21.82 66.13
C THR A 233 18.14 -23.31 65.94
N GLY A 234 17.97 -24.02 67.04
CA GLY A 234 17.52 -25.41 67.06
C GLY A 234 16.20 -25.59 66.31
N GLU A 235 15.27 -24.64 66.42
CA GLU A 235 14.00 -24.68 65.70
C GLU A 235 14.16 -24.47 64.19
N TYR A 236 15.03 -23.54 63.77
CA TYR A 236 15.33 -23.34 62.35
C TYR A 236 15.94 -24.61 61.76
N THR A 237 16.93 -25.19 62.43
CA THR A 237 17.57 -26.42 61.99
C THR A 237 16.57 -27.58 61.97
N ALA A 238 15.70 -27.71 62.99
CA ALA A 238 14.63 -28.70 63.01
C ALA A 238 13.69 -28.57 61.82
N PHE A 239 13.23 -27.36 61.49
CA PHE A 239 12.41 -27.09 60.30
C PHE A 239 13.12 -27.55 59.01
N HIS A 240 14.43 -27.33 58.92
CA HIS A 240 15.23 -27.73 57.77
C HIS A 240 15.74 -29.18 57.79
N GLY A 241 15.25 -30.04 58.68
CA GLY A 241 15.55 -31.48 58.70
C GLY A 241 16.38 -31.96 59.88
N GLY A 242 16.62 -31.10 60.87
CA GLY A 242 17.15 -31.44 62.19
C GLY A 242 18.63 -31.81 62.25
N THR A 243 19.37 -31.67 61.15
CA THR A 243 20.81 -31.96 61.10
C THR A 243 21.61 -30.72 60.73
N VAL A 244 22.85 -30.66 61.20
CA VAL A 244 23.81 -29.59 60.83
C VAL A 244 23.92 -29.46 59.31
N ALA A 245 24.02 -30.59 58.58
CA ALA A 245 24.14 -30.56 57.12
C ALA A 245 22.92 -29.95 56.43
N ALA A 246 21.71 -30.26 56.90
CA ALA A 246 20.48 -29.76 56.30
C ALA A 246 20.23 -28.28 56.67
N GLY A 247 20.55 -27.87 57.90
CA GLY A 247 20.55 -26.46 58.32
C GLY A 247 21.59 -25.64 57.54
N GLN A 248 22.81 -26.14 57.39
CA GLN A 248 23.87 -25.48 56.62
C GLN A 248 23.52 -25.36 55.13
N ALA A 249 22.84 -26.35 54.54
CA ALA A 249 22.33 -26.27 53.17
C ALA A 249 21.29 -25.16 52.99
N ALA A 250 20.40 -24.98 53.97
CA ALA A 250 19.42 -23.89 53.95
C ALA A 250 20.09 -22.52 54.09
N ILE A 251 21.08 -22.39 54.98
CA ILE A 251 21.89 -21.17 55.13
C ILE A 251 22.60 -20.83 53.81
N VAL A 252 23.22 -21.80 53.14
CA VAL A 252 23.92 -21.57 51.87
C VAL A 252 22.96 -21.09 50.79
N THR A 253 21.77 -21.71 50.68
CA THR A 253 20.74 -21.27 49.72
C THR A 253 20.36 -19.81 49.99
N ALA A 254 20.05 -19.46 51.25
CA ALA A 254 19.70 -18.08 51.63
C ALA A 254 20.81 -17.08 51.31
N VAL A 255 22.07 -17.39 51.67
CA VAL A 255 23.21 -16.52 51.41
C VAL A 255 23.47 -16.38 49.90
N ASN A 256 23.34 -17.45 49.11
CA ASN A 256 23.52 -17.38 47.67
C ASN A 256 22.48 -16.48 46.99
N ARG A 257 21.24 -16.47 47.48
CA ARG A 257 20.17 -15.54 47.04
C ARG A 257 20.51 -14.08 47.34
N VAL A 258 20.99 -13.81 48.56
CA VAL A 258 21.41 -12.45 48.98
C VAL A 258 22.61 -11.98 48.18
N VAL A 259 23.62 -12.84 48.00
CA VAL A 259 24.82 -12.53 47.21
C VAL A 259 24.46 -12.22 45.76
N GLY A 260 23.48 -12.92 45.16
CA GLY A 260 22.99 -12.63 43.81
C GLY A 260 22.49 -11.19 43.63
N VAL A 261 21.92 -10.60 44.68
CA VAL A 261 21.52 -9.18 44.68
C VAL A 261 22.70 -8.28 45.05
N TYR A 262 23.47 -8.61 46.08
CA TYR A 262 24.49 -7.74 46.64
C TYR A 262 25.71 -7.56 45.73
N GLU A 263 26.08 -8.56 44.95
CA GLU A 263 27.14 -8.41 43.95
C GLU A 263 26.71 -7.50 42.80
N LYS A 264 25.45 -7.68 42.38
CA LYS A 264 24.82 -6.92 41.31
C LYS A 264 24.61 -5.46 41.70
N GLU A 265 24.09 -5.19 42.89
CA GLU A 265 23.70 -3.84 43.30
C GLU A 265 24.78 -3.08 44.08
N LEU A 266 25.69 -3.80 44.77
CA LEU A 266 26.60 -3.20 45.73
C LEU A 266 28.08 -3.54 45.48
N ALA A 267 28.39 -4.44 44.55
CA ALA A 267 29.70 -5.06 44.41
C ALA A 267 30.20 -5.65 45.76
N VAL A 268 29.28 -6.30 46.50
CA VAL A 268 29.53 -6.94 47.80
C VAL A 268 29.28 -8.44 47.70
N ARG A 269 30.25 -9.23 48.16
CA ARG A 269 30.12 -10.68 48.31
C ARG A 269 30.15 -11.08 49.78
N LEU A 270 29.31 -12.03 50.16
CA LEU A 270 29.30 -12.66 51.48
C LEU A 270 29.80 -14.10 51.34
N VAL A 271 30.77 -14.48 52.17
CA VAL A 271 31.32 -15.84 52.20
C VAL A 271 31.25 -16.38 53.62
N LEU A 272 30.60 -17.53 53.79
CA LEU A 272 30.45 -18.20 55.08
C LEU A 272 31.81 -18.72 55.58
N ILE A 273 32.12 -18.40 56.83
CA ILE A 273 33.39 -18.75 57.48
C ILE A 273 33.61 -20.26 57.59
N ALA A 274 34.88 -20.69 57.62
CA ALA A 274 35.28 -22.10 57.60
C ALA A 274 34.66 -22.96 58.71
N ASN A 275 34.37 -22.37 59.88
CA ASN A 275 33.79 -23.03 61.05
C ASN A 275 32.30 -22.69 61.29
N ASN A 276 31.57 -22.21 60.27
CA ASN A 276 30.14 -21.85 60.42
C ASN A 276 29.25 -23.01 60.90
N SER A 277 29.63 -24.26 60.61
CA SER A 277 28.90 -25.46 61.05
C SER A 277 28.75 -25.57 62.57
N GLN A 278 29.62 -24.91 63.34
CA GLN A 278 29.54 -24.84 64.81
C GLN A 278 28.39 -23.96 65.30
N LEU A 279 27.84 -23.10 64.44
CA LEU A 279 26.75 -22.18 64.74
C LEU A 279 25.36 -22.72 64.37
N VAL A 280 25.31 -23.96 63.86
CA VAL A 280 24.06 -24.63 63.48
C VAL A 280 23.62 -25.53 64.62
N TYR A 281 22.71 -25.05 65.46
CA TYR A 281 22.22 -25.78 66.62
C TYR A 281 21.13 -26.77 66.21
N THR A 282 21.15 -27.99 66.73
CA THR A 282 20.16 -29.05 66.41
C THR A 282 19.14 -29.29 67.52
N ASP A 283 19.31 -28.67 68.68
CA ASP A 283 18.44 -28.84 69.84
C ASP A 283 18.03 -27.48 70.39
N ALA A 284 16.74 -27.16 70.22
CA ALA A 284 16.13 -25.91 70.65
C ALA A 284 16.17 -25.71 72.18
N ALA A 285 16.31 -26.78 72.98
CA ALA A 285 16.39 -26.66 74.43
C ALA A 285 17.77 -26.22 74.92
N THR A 286 18.81 -26.37 74.10
CA THR A 286 20.22 -26.12 74.49
C THR A 286 20.92 -25.07 73.65
N ASP A 287 20.27 -24.54 72.61
CA ASP A 287 20.80 -23.40 71.87
C ASP A 287 20.80 -22.11 72.72
N PRO A 288 21.62 -21.10 72.38
CA PRO A 288 21.76 -19.89 73.19
C PRO A 288 20.70 -18.81 72.88
N TYR A 289 19.63 -19.13 72.15
CA TYR A 289 18.72 -18.16 71.56
C TYR A 289 17.30 -18.23 72.12
N THR A 290 16.70 -17.05 72.26
CA THR A 290 15.27 -16.92 72.51
C THR A 290 14.55 -16.82 71.17
N ASN A 291 14.26 -17.96 70.53
CA ASN A 291 13.78 -18.07 69.13
C ASN A 291 12.61 -17.12 68.77
N ASN A 292 11.72 -16.78 69.71
CA ASN A 292 10.57 -15.93 69.45
C ASN A 292 10.78 -14.44 69.78
N SER A 293 12.00 -14.01 70.13
CA SER A 293 12.31 -12.61 70.47
C SER A 293 13.51 -12.11 69.67
N GLY A 294 13.25 -11.48 68.51
CA GLY A 294 14.29 -10.89 67.67
C GLY A 294 15.16 -9.88 68.41
N SER A 295 14.55 -8.98 69.19
CA SER A 295 15.27 -7.96 69.95
C SER A 295 16.24 -8.54 70.98
N THR A 296 15.88 -9.67 71.61
CA THR A 296 16.77 -10.41 72.53
C THR A 296 17.87 -11.13 71.77
N MET A 297 17.52 -11.74 70.63
CA MET A 297 18.46 -12.49 69.78
C MET A 297 19.59 -11.61 69.23
N LEU A 298 19.42 -10.29 69.05
CA LEU A 298 20.50 -9.39 68.65
C LEU A 298 21.72 -9.49 69.59
N GLY A 299 21.47 -9.40 70.90
CA GLY A 299 22.53 -9.44 71.92
C GLY A 299 23.05 -10.86 72.16
N GLN A 300 22.16 -11.86 72.11
CA GLN A 300 22.54 -13.28 72.19
C GLN A 300 23.45 -13.67 71.03
N ASN A 301 23.13 -13.27 69.81
CA ASN A 301 23.91 -13.59 68.63
C ASN A 301 25.29 -12.95 68.68
N GLN A 302 25.37 -11.67 69.07
CA GLN A 302 26.64 -11.01 69.28
C GLN A 302 27.50 -11.74 70.31
N THR A 303 26.93 -12.11 71.45
CA THR A 303 27.65 -12.83 72.51
C THR A 303 28.11 -14.20 72.04
N ASN A 304 27.23 -14.95 71.37
CA ASN A 304 27.49 -16.29 70.91
C ASN A 304 28.63 -16.34 69.88
N LEU A 305 28.54 -15.50 68.83
CA LEU A 305 29.57 -15.44 67.79
C LEU A 305 30.91 -14.95 68.34
N THR A 306 30.91 -13.94 69.23
CA THR A 306 32.15 -13.49 69.89
C THR A 306 32.81 -14.61 70.67
N ASN A 307 32.04 -15.43 71.41
CA ASN A 307 32.60 -16.49 72.25
C ASN A 307 33.08 -17.71 71.45
N LEU A 308 32.31 -18.14 70.45
CA LEU A 308 32.58 -19.38 69.73
C LEU A 308 33.53 -19.17 68.54
N ILE A 309 33.34 -18.09 67.79
CA ILE A 309 34.09 -17.80 66.57
C ILE A 309 35.24 -16.83 66.86
N GLY A 310 35.03 -15.87 67.75
CA GLY A 310 35.97 -14.77 68.01
C GLY A 310 35.77 -13.63 67.03
N ALA A 311 35.69 -12.39 67.54
CA ALA A 311 35.36 -11.22 66.72
C ALA A 311 36.30 -11.04 65.51
N ALA A 312 37.60 -11.33 65.62
CA ALA A 312 38.54 -11.18 64.50
C ALA A 312 38.25 -12.11 63.29
N ASN A 313 37.46 -13.16 63.47
CA ASN A 313 37.28 -14.24 62.49
C ASN A 313 36.05 -14.07 61.60
N TYR A 314 35.27 -13.01 61.77
CA TYR A 314 34.14 -12.67 60.90
C TYR A 314 33.96 -11.15 60.80
N ASP A 315 33.29 -10.71 59.74
CA ASP A 315 33.12 -9.31 59.38
C ASP A 315 31.67 -8.83 59.61
N ILE A 316 30.73 -9.76 59.43
CA ILE A 316 29.30 -9.60 59.68
C ILE A 316 28.75 -10.91 60.27
N GLY A 317 27.85 -10.81 61.24
CA GLY A 317 27.17 -11.94 61.86
C GLY A 317 25.66 -11.79 61.82
N HIS A 318 24.95 -12.92 61.66
CA HIS A 318 23.49 -12.96 61.57
C HIS A 318 22.94 -14.25 62.20
N VAL A 319 21.68 -14.29 62.61
CA VAL A 319 21.02 -15.52 63.07
C VAL A 319 19.68 -15.75 62.37
N PHE A 320 19.43 -17.01 61.99
CA PHE A 320 18.16 -17.47 61.48
C PHE A 320 17.38 -18.26 62.53
N SER A 321 16.08 -17.96 62.63
CA SER A 321 15.14 -18.54 63.60
C SER A 321 13.80 -18.89 62.93
N THR A 322 12.90 -19.57 63.64
CA THR A 322 11.50 -19.77 63.17
C THR A 322 10.52 -18.75 63.75
N GLY A 323 11.01 -17.82 64.55
CA GLY A 323 10.20 -16.77 65.18
C GLY A 323 11.00 -15.49 65.40
N GLY A 324 10.39 -14.49 66.03
CA GLY A 324 11.07 -13.24 66.40
C GLY A 324 11.12 -12.16 65.31
N GLY A 325 10.64 -12.42 64.10
CA GLY A 325 10.55 -11.44 63.01
C GLY A 325 11.91 -11.07 62.41
N GLY A 326 11.97 -9.93 61.73
CA GLY A 326 13.20 -9.33 61.24
C GLY A 326 13.65 -8.19 62.16
N VAL A 327 14.91 -8.22 62.61
CA VAL A 327 15.51 -7.06 63.28
C VAL A 327 17.02 -7.04 63.13
N ALA A 328 17.55 -5.86 62.83
CA ALA A 328 18.98 -5.62 62.77
C ALA A 328 19.37 -4.26 63.38
N SER A 329 20.63 -4.16 63.77
CA SER A 329 21.25 -2.87 64.10
C SER A 329 21.84 -2.21 62.86
N LEU A 330 21.69 -0.88 62.78
CA LEU A 330 22.03 -0.10 61.59
C LEU A 330 23.55 0.13 61.42
N GLY A 331 24.12 -0.21 60.26
CA GLY A 331 25.49 0.13 59.84
C GLY A 331 26.58 -0.45 60.76
N VAL A 332 26.43 -1.71 61.16
CA VAL A 332 27.25 -2.36 62.20
C VAL A 332 28.35 -3.27 61.68
N ILE A 333 28.46 -3.50 60.37
CA ILE A 333 29.55 -4.31 59.81
C ILE A 333 30.93 -3.86 60.29
N CYS A 334 31.86 -4.80 60.43
CA CYS A 334 33.24 -4.55 60.89
C CYS A 334 33.39 -3.95 62.30
N ARG A 335 32.31 -3.81 63.09
CA ARG A 335 32.38 -3.31 64.48
C ARG A 335 32.29 -4.46 65.46
N ASP A 336 33.40 -4.83 66.09
CA ASP A 336 33.53 -6.08 66.86
C ASP A 336 32.43 -6.33 67.89
N ASN A 337 31.91 -5.29 68.54
CA ASN A 337 30.87 -5.39 69.57
C ASN A 337 29.43 -5.28 69.03
N LEU A 338 29.24 -5.08 67.72
CA LEU A 338 27.93 -4.82 67.11
C LEU A 338 27.67 -5.62 65.82
N LYS A 339 28.72 -6.11 65.14
CA LYS A 339 28.64 -6.68 63.79
C LYS A 339 27.85 -7.97 63.67
N ALA A 340 27.50 -8.62 64.79
CA ALA A 340 26.65 -9.81 64.83
C ALA A 340 25.19 -9.51 65.24
N ARG A 341 24.79 -8.24 65.30
CA ARG A 341 23.43 -7.82 65.69
C ARG A 341 22.49 -7.77 64.48
N GLY A 342 22.15 -8.94 63.95
CA GLY A 342 21.10 -9.11 62.95
C GLY A 342 20.40 -10.45 63.10
N VAL A 343 19.08 -10.44 62.90
CA VAL A 343 18.18 -11.56 63.12
C VAL A 343 17.14 -11.58 62.01
N THR A 344 16.89 -12.76 61.46
CA THR A 344 15.79 -12.99 60.53
C THR A 344 15.05 -14.26 60.91
N GLY A 345 13.75 -14.16 61.18
CA GLY A 345 12.95 -15.30 61.58
C GLY A 345 11.52 -15.29 61.06
N LEU A 346 11.08 -16.45 60.57
CA LEU A 346 9.73 -16.68 60.05
C LEU A 346 9.30 -18.11 60.36
N THR A 347 8.02 -18.36 60.59
CA THR A 347 7.49 -19.69 60.95
C THR A 347 7.75 -20.76 59.89
N SER A 348 7.85 -20.34 58.62
CA SER A 348 8.23 -21.17 57.49
C SER A 348 9.34 -20.47 56.70
N PRO A 349 10.61 -20.58 57.14
CA PRO A 349 11.72 -19.78 56.62
C PRO A 349 12.28 -20.34 55.30
N ILE A 350 11.44 -20.35 54.27
CA ILE A 350 11.72 -20.84 52.91
C ILE A 350 11.16 -19.89 51.85
N GLY A 351 11.71 -20.00 50.64
CA GLY A 351 11.28 -19.23 49.48
C GLY A 351 11.75 -17.78 49.52
N ASP A 352 11.67 -17.10 48.37
CA ASP A 352 12.27 -15.77 48.23
C ASP A 352 11.58 -14.66 49.00
N ALA A 353 10.31 -14.83 49.40
CA ALA A 353 9.71 -13.90 50.36
C ALA A 353 10.50 -13.88 51.68
N PHE A 354 11.10 -15.02 52.08
CA PHE A 354 12.00 -15.05 53.23
C PHE A 354 13.43 -14.58 52.87
N TYR A 355 13.97 -14.96 51.71
CA TYR A 355 15.36 -14.60 51.38
C TYR A 355 15.55 -13.14 50.95
N ILE A 356 14.60 -12.56 50.21
CA ILE A 356 14.68 -11.21 49.66
C ILE A 356 13.99 -10.21 50.58
N ASP A 357 12.72 -10.42 50.92
CA ASP A 357 11.99 -9.42 51.73
C ASP A 357 12.50 -9.37 53.18
N TYR A 358 13.18 -10.43 53.64
CA TYR A 358 13.60 -10.64 55.02
C TYR A 358 15.11 -10.60 55.15
N VAL A 359 15.81 -11.65 54.69
CA VAL A 359 17.25 -11.75 54.92
C VAL A 359 18.02 -10.59 54.27
N ALA A 360 17.73 -10.28 53.01
CA ALA A 360 18.38 -9.15 52.32
C ALA A 360 18.00 -7.80 52.95
N HIS A 361 16.77 -7.63 53.45
CA HIS A 361 16.35 -6.43 54.17
C HIS A 361 17.13 -6.23 55.48
N GLU A 362 17.18 -7.25 56.33
CA GLU A 362 17.84 -7.16 57.64
C GLU A 362 19.36 -7.07 57.52
N MET A 363 19.95 -7.77 56.53
CA MET A 363 21.35 -7.54 56.20
C MET A 363 21.55 -6.12 55.64
N GLY A 364 20.61 -5.58 54.87
CA GLY A 364 20.62 -4.19 54.38
C GLY A 364 20.76 -3.17 55.51
N HIS A 365 20.04 -3.37 56.62
CA HIS A 365 20.22 -2.59 57.86
C HIS A 365 21.62 -2.74 58.44
N GLN A 366 22.15 -3.96 58.54
CA GLN A 366 23.53 -4.16 59.04
C GLN A 366 24.57 -3.43 58.18
N PHE A 367 24.31 -3.32 56.87
CA PHE A 367 25.08 -2.55 55.92
C PHE A 367 24.75 -1.04 55.90
N GLY A 368 23.71 -0.59 56.61
CA GLY A 368 23.43 0.82 56.87
C GLY A 368 22.27 1.43 56.10
N GLY A 369 21.51 0.66 55.33
CA GLY A 369 20.33 1.18 54.63
C GLY A 369 19.19 1.49 55.61
N ASN A 370 18.57 2.67 55.49
CA ASN A 370 17.34 3.00 56.19
C ASN A 370 16.11 2.60 55.37
N HIS A 371 14.95 2.58 56.03
CA HIS A 371 13.68 2.35 55.36
C HIS A 371 13.32 3.46 54.37
N THR A 372 12.89 3.07 53.17
CA THR A 372 12.60 3.99 52.05
C THR A 372 11.13 4.35 51.90
N PHE A 373 10.21 3.65 52.59
CA PHE A 373 8.78 3.81 52.42
C PHE A 373 8.21 5.08 53.09
N ASN A 374 7.06 5.55 52.58
CA ASN A 374 6.32 6.70 53.12
C ASN A 374 4.83 6.37 53.28
N SER A 375 4.46 5.86 54.45
CA SER A 375 3.07 5.68 54.88
C SER A 375 2.94 5.80 56.41
N PRO A 376 1.80 6.28 56.94
CA PRO A 376 1.48 6.23 58.35
C PRO A 376 0.63 5.00 58.76
N LEU A 377 0.42 4.02 57.86
CA LEU A 377 -0.51 2.89 58.07
C LEU A 377 0.21 1.55 58.25
N GLY A 378 -0.46 0.59 58.90
CA GLY A 378 0.05 -0.78 59.08
C GLY A 378 1.42 -0.82 59.74
N SER A 379 2.31 -1.69 59.26
CA SER A 379 3.69 -1.83 59.77
C SER A 379 4.59 -0.63 59.43
N CYS A 380 4.18 0.24 58.50
CA CYS A 380 4.88 1.51 58.23
C CYS A 380 4.72 2.54 59.37
N ALA A 381 3.74 2.34 60.27
CA ALA A 381 3.50 3.20 61.43
C ALA A 381 4.49 2.90 62.58
N GLY A 382 4.19 3.38 63.79
CA GLY A 382 4.87 2.92 65.02
C GLY A 382 6.34 3.32 65.19
N GLY A 383 6.88 4.16 64.31
CA GLY A 383 8.28 4.60 64.35
C GLY A 383 9.20 3.91 63.34
N ASN A 384 8.67 2.97 62.54
CA ASN A 384 9.46 2.28 61.51
C ASN A 384 9.78 3.19 60.31
N ARG A 385 8.91 4.16 60.00
CA ARG A 385 9.17 5.14 58.95
C ARG A 385 10.40 6.01 59.25
N SER A 386 11.38 6.00 58.34
CA SER A 386 12.54 6.90 58.40
C SER A 386 12.28 8.22 57.68
N ALA A 387 12.03 9.30 58.42
CA ALA A 387 11.56 10.57 57.84
C ALA A 387 12.55 11.23 56.86
N LEU A 388 13.85 10.99 57.02
CA LEU A 388 14.88 11.57 56.16
C LEU A 388 15.16 10.75 54.89
N HIS A 389 14.66 9.51 54.85
CA HIS A 389 14.94 8.51 53.80
C HIS A 389 13.66 7.98 53.12
N ALA A 390 12.48 8.49 53.50
CA ALA A 390 11.17 8.08 52.98
C ALA A 390 10.88 8.63 51.55
N TYR A 391 11.47 8.01 50.54
CA TYR A 391 11.40 8.38 49.12
C TYR A 391 10.39 7.58 48.29
N GLU A 392 9.89 6.45 48.78
CA GLU A 392 8.92 5.61 48.07
C GLU A 392 7.49 5.83 48.61
N PRO A 393 6.47 5.96 47.75
CA PRO A 393 5.09 6.12 48.19
C PRO A 393 4.54 4.85 48.83
N GLY A 394 3.67 5.00 49.83
CA GLY A 394 2.97 3.87 50.47
C GLY A 394 3.93 2.91 51.16
N SER A 395 3.72 1.61 50.95
CA SER A 395 4.62 0.54 51.42
C SER A 395 5.98 0.51 50.72
N GLY A 396 6.15 1.24 49.61
CA GLY A 396 7.29 1.10 48.70
C GLY A 396 7.37 -0.28 48.04
N THR A 397 8.47 -0.49 47.32
CA THR A 397 8.67 -1.57 46.35
C THR A 397 10.06 -2.18 46.34
N THR A 398 11.08 -1.48 46.86
CA THR A 398 12.47 -1.98 46.90
C THR A 398 12.79 -2.74 48.19
N ILE A 399 13.98 -3.36 48.27
CA ILE A 399 14.36 -4.23 49.40
C ILE A 399 14.21 -3.53 50.75
N MET A 400 14.63 -2.27 50.90
CA MET A 400 14.53 -1.54 52.18
C MET A 400 13.15 -0.91 52.41
N ALA A 401 12.19 -1.15 51.53
CA ALA A 401 10.80 -0.79 51.73
C ALA A 401 10.05 -1.90 52.51
N TYR A 402 8.77 -1.65 52.79
CA TYR A 402 7.89 -2.56 53.53
C TYR A 402 6.80 -3.11 52.59
N ALA A 403 7.18 -3.46 51.37
CA ALA A 403 6.28 -3.90 50.31
C ALA A 403 5.29 -4.95 50.85
N GLY A 404 3.99 -4.62 50.88
CA GLY A 404 2.92 -5.55 51.24
C GLY A 404 2.48 -5.58 52.72
N ILE A 405 3.12 -4.86 53.65
CA ILE A 405 2.76 -4.85 55.10
C ILE A 405 2.27 -3.49 55.64
N CYS A 406 1.94 -2.53 54.80
CA CYS A 406 1.43 -1.20 55.20
C CYS A 406 -0.08 -1.02 55.00
N ALA A 407 -0.83 -2.11 55.16
CA ALA A 407 -2.30 -2.15 55.10
C ALA A 407 -2.86 -1.58 53.78
N ALA A 408 -3.72 -0.55 53.85
CA ALA A 408 -4.35 0.05 52.67
C ALA A 408 -3.35 0.79 51.75
N ASP A 409 -2.13 1.06 52.22
CA ASP A 409 -1.07 1.71 51.44
C ASP A 409 -0.10 0.72 50.76
N ASN A 410 -0.48 -0.57 50.68
CA ASN A 410 0.31 -1.57 49.96
C ASN A 410 0.37 -1.29 48.46
N VAL A 411 1.59 -1.05 47.96
CA VAL A 411 1.86 -0.78 46.54
C VAL A 411 2.02 -2.08 45.74
N GLN A 412 2.66 -3.08 46.34
CA GLN A 412 2.80 -4.45 45.82
C GLN A 412 2.93 -5.43 46.98
N LEU A 413 2.99 -6.73 46.69
CA LEU A 413 3.00 -7.76 47.74
C LEU A 413 4.37 -8.06 48.33
N ASN A 414 5.43 -8.08 47.51
CA ASN A 414 6.79 -8.45 47.93
C ASN A 414 7.77 -7.46 47.28
N SER A 415 8.99 -7.32 47.78
CA SER A 415 9.97 -6.37 47.28
C SER A 415 10.62 -6.83 45.97
N ASP A 416 10.82 -5.91 45.04
CA ASP A 416 11.67 -6.19 43.89
C ASP A 416 13.14 -6.31 44.38
N PRO A 417 13.94 -7.29 43.89
CA PRO A 417 15.27 -7.61 44.41
C PRO A 417 16.36 -6.62 43.92
N TYR A 418 16.18 -5.34 44.23
CA TYR A 418 17.16 -4.27 44.06
C TYR A 418 16.99 -3.21 45.16
N PHE A 419 17.99 -2.34 45.30
CA PHE A 419 17.96 -1.25 46.27
C PHE A 419 17.52 0.06 45.60
N HIS A 420 16.64 0.82 46.27
CA HIS A 420 16.40 2.21 45.91
C HIS A 420 17.73 3.00 45.96
N VAL A 421 17.89 4.02 45.11
CA VAL A 421 19.12 4.81 45.03
C VAL A 421 19.57 5.38 46.39
N GLU A 422 18.62 5.75 47.25
CA GLU A 422 18.93 6.17 48.63
C GLU A 422 19.64 5.07 49.44
N SER A 423 19.06 3.87 49.49
CA SER A 423 19.65 2.75 50.24
C SER A 423 21.00 2.34 49.66
N TYR A 424 21.14 2.36 48.34
CA TYR A 424 22.44 2.15 47.68
C TYR A 424 23.48 3.15 48.19
N GLU A 425 23.16 4.44 48.27
CA GLU A 425 24.12 5.45 48.71
C GLU A 425 24.47 5.38 50.19
N GLU A 426 23.52 5.04 51.05
CA GLU A 426 23.75 4.79 52.47
C GLU A 426 24.68 3.58 52.67
N ILE A 427 24.34 2.45 52.04
CA ILE A 427 25.11 1.22 52.14
C ILE A 427 26.52 1.43 51.59
N GLN A 428 26.66 2.05 50.42
CA GLN A 428 27.97 2.34 49.84
C GLN A 428 28.83 3.23 50.75
N THR A 429 28.20 4.15 51.49
CA THR A 429 28.92 4.98 52.48
C THR A 429 29.49 4.14 53.61
N VAL A 430 28.76 3.13 54.09
CA VAL A 430 29.26 2.22 55.13
C VAL A 430 30.31 1.26 54.56
N VAL A 431 30.06 0.68 53.38
CA VAL A 431 30.98 -0.26 52.71
C VAL A 431 32.31 0.41 52.36
N SER A 432 32.30 1.65 51.87
CA SER A 432 33.52 2.38 51.54
C SER A 432 34.37 2.71 52.77
N ASN A 433 33.72 2.91 53.92
CA ASN A 433 34.37 3.20 55.20
C ASN A 433 34.67 1.94 56.03
N ALA A 434 34.30 0.76 55.54
CA ALA A 434 34.50 -0.51 56.23
C ALA A 434 36.00 -0.82 56.38
N THR A 435 36.42 -1.13 57.61
CA THR A 435 37.81 -1.49 57.96
C THR A 435 38.13 -2.97 57.74
N CYS A 436 37.13 -3.77 57.40
CA CYS A 436 37.24 -5.20 57.16
C CYS A 436 36.73 -5.59 55.76
N GLY A 437 36.79 -6.89 55.45
CA GLY A 437 36.53 -7.43 54.13
C GLY A 437 37.72 -7.28 53.19
N THR A 438 37.86 -8.24 52.27
CA THR A 438 38.93 -8.26 51.26
C THR A 438 38.44 -7.64 49.96
N THR A 439 39.24 -6.77 49.36
CA THR A 439 38.91 -6.10 48.10
C THR A 439 39.66 -6.71 46.93
N THR A 440 38.96 -7.00 45.84
CA THR A 440 39.54 -7.47 44.59
C THR A 440 39.10 -6.58 43.43
N ALA A 441 40.03 -6.21 42.54
CA ALA A 441 39.69 -5.47 41.34
C ALA A 441 38.81 -6.33 40.42
N THR A 442 37.71 -5.76 39.94
CA THR A 442 36.79 -6.45 39.01
C THR A 442 37.27 -6.38 37.57
N GLY A 443 38.03 -5.34 37.24
CA GLY A 443 38.34 -4.97 35.85
C GLY A 443 37.26 -4.11 35.19
N ASN A 444 36.20 -3.76 35.92
CA ASN A 444 35.09 -2.95 35.42
C ASN A 444 35.34 -1.44 35.57
N THR A 445 34.90 -0.68 34.58
CA THR A 445 34.80 0.77 34.55
C THR A 445 33.32 1.17 34.70
N PRO A 446 32.92 1.83 35.80
CA PRO A 446 31.52 2.17 36.03
C PRO A 446 30.93 3.00 34.88
N PRO A 447 29.63 2.82 34.57
CA PRO A 447 29.00 3.48 33.44
C PRO A 447 28.96 5.00 33.67
N SER A 448 28.89 5.76 32.59
CA SER A 448 28.69 7.21 32.63
C SER A 448 27.27 7.59 32.22
N VAL A 449 26.76 8.69 32.79
CA VAL A 449 25.41 9.18 32.55
C VAL A 449 25.42 10.65 32.19
N GLU A 450 24.72 11.00 31.11
CA GLU A 450 24.33 12.35 30.77
C GLU A 450 22.85 12.56 31.10
N LEU A 451 22.57 13.60 31.88
CA LEU A 451 21.23 13.90 32.41
C LEU A 451 20.48 14.89 31.51
N PRO A 452 19.14 14.81 31.47
CA PRO A 452 18.33 15.86 30.89
C PRO A 452 18.46 17.16 31.70
N ALA A 453 18.16 18.30 31.08
CA ALA A 453 18.26 19.62 31.71
C ALA A 453 17.33 19.77 32.94
N SER A 454 17.89 20.23 34.05
CA SER A 454 17.12 20.66 35.23
C SER A 454 16.45 22.03 35.02
N GLY A 455 15.61 22.44 35.97
CA GLY A 455 14.98 23.76 36.04
C GLY A 455 13.71 23.92 35.19
N LYS A 456 13.20 22.84 34.58
CA LYS A 456 11.96 22.88 33.81
C LYS A 456 10.73 22.86 34.73
N VAL A 457 9.69 23.61 34.32
CA VAL A 457 8.39 23.64 34.99
C VAL A 457 7.40 22.83 34.18
N LEU A 458 6.67 21.93 34.84
CA LEU A 458 5.67 21.04 34.26
C LEU A 458 4.25 21.56 34.56
N PRO A 459 3.29 21.43 33.64
CA PRO A 459 1.88 21.61 33.96
C PRO A 459 1.38 20.55 34.96
N ILE A 460 0.43 20.91 35.83
CA ILE A 460 -0.21 19.93 36.72
C ILE A 460 -1.07 18.93 35.92
N ASN A 461 -1.36 17.77 36.53
CA ASN A 461 -2.20 16.71 35.94
C ASN A 461 -1.79 16.29 34.52
N THR A 462 -0.51 16.43 34.16
CA THR A 462 -0.01 16.12 32.81
C THR A 462 1.12 15.09 32.89
N PRO A 463 1.06 14.00 32.10
CA PRO A 463 2.16 13.06 31.96
C PRO A 463 3.47 13.71 31.52
N PHE A 464 4.58 13.15 31.96
CA PHE A 464 5.91 13.56 31.51
C PHE A 464 6.84 12.35 31.41
N LYS A 465 7.94 12.51 30.70
CA LYS A 465 8.96 11.47 30.56
C LYS A 465 10.35 12.06 30.67
N LEU A 466 11.25 11.29 31.29
CA LEU A 466 12.66 11.65 31.43
C LEU A 466 13.49 10.61 30.71
N THR A 467 14.51 11.08 29.99
CA THR A 467 15.44 10.24 29.23
C THR A 467 16.85 10.60 29.63
N ALA A 468 17.65 9.60 30.00
CA ALA A 468 19.09 9.74 30.22
C ALA A 468 19.85 9.20 29.01
N VAL A 469 21.10 9.60 28.83
CA VAL A 469 22.01 8.95 27.88
C VAL A 469 23.11 8.27 28.67
N GLY A 470 23.18 6.94 28.58
CA GLY A 470 24.21 6.13 29.22
C GLY A 470 25.28 5.68 28.24
N SER A 471 26.53 5.59 28.71
CA SER A 471 27.59 4.89 27.99
C SER A 471 28.49 4.12 28.95
N ASP A 472 29.02 3.01 28.47
CA ASP A 472 29.94 2.16 29.20
C ASP A 472 31.24 1.97 28.40
N ALA A 473 32.37 2.05 29.10
CA ALA A 473 33.70 1.95 28.51
C ALA A 473 34.09 0.50 28.20
N ASP A 474 33.54 -0.47 28.93
CA ASP A 474 33.81 -1.90 28.75
C ASP A 474 32.90 -2.55 27.69
N GLY A 475 31.83 -1.87 27.30
CA GLY A 475 30.91 -2.29 26.26
C GLY A 475 29.81 -3.23 26.75
N ASP A 476 29.58 -3.27 28.06
CA ASP A 476 28.54 -4.01 28.72
C ASP A 476 27.16 -3.40 28.45
N ALA A 477 26.13 -4.25 28.52
CA ALA A 477 24.76 -3.83 28.32
C ALA A 477 24.25 -3.07 29.55
N LEU A 478 23.59 -1.93 29.32
CA LEU A 478 23.13 -1.04 30.39
C LEU A 478 21.65 -1.20 30.70
N THR A 479 21.33 -1.11 31.98
CA THR A 479 19.97 -0.88 32.46
C THR A 479 19.85 0.45 33.21
N TYR A 480 18.64 0.99 33.21
CA TYR A 480 18.28 2.30 33.73
C TYR A 480 17.13 2.14 34.71
N ASN A 481 17.20 2.88 35.80
CA ASN A 481 16.15 2.96 36.80
C ASN A 481 16.00 4.43 37.22
N TRP A 482 14.87 5.02 36.85
CA TRP A 482 14.51 6.40 37.20
C TRP A 482 13.61 6.39 38.42
N GLU A 483 14.00 7.14 39.45
CA GLU A 483 13.32 7.18 40.74
C GLU A 483 13.03 8.63 41.13
N GLN A 484 11.85 8.85 41.72
CA GLN A 484 11.58 10.14 42.36
C GLN A 484 12.40 10.24 43.63
N PHE A 485 13.03 11.40 43.84
CA PHE A 485 13.93 11.67 44.95
C PHE A 485 13.41 12.83 45.82
N ASP A 486 12.10 12.83 46.07
CA ASP A 486 11.43 13.75 46.97
C ASP A 486 10.99 13.01 48.25
N ARG A 487 11.42 13.52 49.40
CA ARG A 487 10.92 13.12 50.73
C ARG A 487 9.91 14.12 51.25
N GLY A 488 9.14 13.72 52.26
CA GLY A 488 8.01 14.53 52.74
C GLY A 488 7.55 14.22 54.15
N ALA A 489 6.42 14.81 54.53
CA ALA A 489 5.65 14.33 55.68
C ALA A 489 5.09 12.93 55.41
N ALA A 490 4.80 12.17 56.47
CA ALA A 490 4.10 10.90 56.33
C ALA A 490 2.72 11.15 55.67
N ALA A 491 2.41 10.39 54.62
CA ALA A 491 1.20 10.57 53.83
C ALA A 491 0.70 9.22 53.32
N THR A 492 -0.62 9.04 53.26
CA THR A 492 -1.23 7.86 52.63
C THR A 492 -1.22 8.00 51.11
N LEU A 493 -1.43 6.90 50.38
CA LEU A 493 -1.49 6.93 48.91
C LEU A 493 -2.60 7.86 48.38
N VAL A 494 -3.65 8.09 49.19
CA VAL A 494 -4.81 8.93 48.87
C VAL A 494 -4.73 10.34 49.46
N ALA A 495 -3.65 10.70 50.16
CA ALA A 495 -3.52 12.02 50.77
C ALA A 495 -3.58 13.14 49.72
N ALA A 496 -4.25 14.24 50.05
CA ALA A 496 -4.26 15.41 49.18
C ALA A 496 -2.84 16.00 49.05
N GLN A 497 -2.45 16.41 47.84
CA GLN A 497 -1.18 17.12 47.66
C GLN A 497 -1.36 18.58 48.12
N ILE A 498 -0.38 19.11 48.83
CA ILE A 498 -0.40 20.47 49.38
C ILE A 498 0.66 21.30 48.67
N SER A 499 0.27 22.49 48.18
CA SER A 499 1.18 23.40 47.46
C SER A 499 2.42 23.72 48.28
N GLY A 500 3.59 23.66 47.64
CA GLY A 500 4.90 23.89 48.27
C GLY A 500 5.39 22.77 49.18
N GLN A 501 4.58 21.75 49.48
CA GLN A 501 5.02 20.57 50.24
C GLN A 501 5.36 19.41 49.29
N THR A 502 6.33 18.62 49.71
CA THR A 502 6.74 17.41 49.00
C THR A 502 6.24 16.16 49.72
N ILE A 503 5.84 15.18 48.91
CA ILE A 503 5.66 13.76 49.25
C ILE A 503 6.06 12.95 48.02
N PRO A 504 6.53 11.71 48.16
CA PRO A 504 6.74 10.84 47.01
C PRO A 504 5.39 10.53 46.35
N LEU A 505 5.37 10.61 45.03
CA LEU A 505 4.22 10.44 44.16
C LEU A 505 4.37 9.25 43.19
N PHE A 506 5.61 8.88 42.86
CA PHE A 506 5.91 7.82 41.90
C PHE A 506 6.69 6.69 42.57
N ARG A 507 6.16 5.47 42.48
CA ARG A 507 6.86 4.25 42.92
C ARG A 507 8.06 3.92 42.04
N SER A 508 9.00 3.16 42.60
CA SER A 508 10.11 2.61 41.83
C SER A 508 9.69 1.36 41.04
N PHE A 509 10.49 1.04 40.01
CA PHE A 509 10.33 -0.11 39.14
C PHE A 509 11.68 -0.75 38.86
N SER A 510 11.69 -2.07 38.75
CA SER A 510 12.87 -2.85 38.34
C SER A 510 13.62 -2.21 37.15
N PRO A 511 14.97 -2.19 37.16
CA PRO A 511 15.77 -1.60 36.08
C PRO A 511 15.44 -2.17 34.70
N THR A 512 15.45 -1.34 33.66
CA THR A 512 15.13 -1.75 32.27
C THR A 512 16.18 -1.26 31.29
N THR A 513 16.24 -1.83 30.09
CA THR A 513 17.13 -1.34 29.02
C THR A 513 16.67 -0.02 28.39
N SER A 514 15.48 0.48 28.73
CA SER A 514 14.97 1.75 28.21
C SER A 514 15.61 2.91 28.96
N PRO A 515 16.27 3.86 28.28
CA PRO A 515 16.78 5.08 28.91
C PRO A 515 15.65 6.03 29.34
N THR A 516 14.45 5.84 28.79
CA THR A 516 13.28 6.68 29.02
C THR A 516 12.35 6.04 30.05
N ARG A 517 11.96 6.82 31.06
CA ARG A 517 10.88 6.51 32.00
C ARG A 517 9.71 7.47 31.81
N TYR A 518 8.50 6.91 31.75
CA TYR A 518 7.23 7.63 31.71
C TYR A 518 6.65 7.73 33.12
N PHE A 519 6.03 8.87 33.43
CA PHE A 519 5.41 9.16 34.72
C PHE A 519 3.95 9.62 34.52
N PRO A 520 2.94 8.81 34.88
CA PRO A 520 3.01 7.41 35.33
C PRO A 520 3.52 6.43 34.25
N ARG A 521 3.62 5.13 34.56
CA ARG A 521 4.01 4.12 33.55
C ARG A 521 3.15 4.20 32.29
N LEU A 522 3.81 4.08 31.13
CA LEU A 522 3.20 4.25 29.82
C LEU A 522 1.96 3.36 29.59
N THR A 523 1.97 2.13 30.10
CA THR A 523 0.84 1.20 29.96
C THR A 523 -0.43 1.69 30.63
N ASP A 524 -0.32 2.42 31.75
CA ASP A 524 -1.48 3.00 32.43
C ASP A 524 -1.98 4.23 31.68
N ILE A 525 -1.07 5.06 31.16
CA ILE A 525 -1.40 6.23 30.34
C ILE A 525 -2.19 5.80 29.10
N ILE A 526 -1.69 4.81 28.34
CA ILE A 526 -2.34 4.30 27.13
C ILE A 526 -3.74 3.73 27.43
N ALA A 527 -3.88 3.07 28.58
CA ALA A 527 -5.13 2.48 29.04
C ALA A 527 -6.08 3.49 29.70
N ASN A 528 -5.69 4.76 29.82
CA ASN A 528 -6.41 5.81 30.53
C ASN A 528 -6.71 5.45 32.00
N ILE A 529 -5.76 4.75 32.66
CA ILE A 529 -5.86 4.32 34.05
C ILE A 529 -5.09 5.30 34.92
N SER A 530 -5.75 5.81 35.96
CA SER A 530 -5.11 6.56 37.04
C SER A 530 -4.96 5.65 38.27
N THR A 531 -3.80 5.72 38.93
CA THR A 531 -3.51 4.91 40.12
C THR A 531 -3.10 5.81 41.29
N ASN A 532 -3.28 5.31 42.51
CA ASN A 532 -2.81 6.02 43.70
C ASN A 532 -1.32 5.77 44.00
N VAL A 533 -0.67 4.85 43.28
CA VAL A 533 0.75 4.47 43.48
C VAL A 533 1.71 5.22 42.55
N GLU A 534 1.22 5.74 41.43
CA GLU A 534 1.90 6.73 40.59
C GLU A 534 0.94 7.90 40.32
N ARG A 535 1.13 9.03 41.00
CA ARG A 535 0.22 10.17 40.96
C ARG A 535 0.85 11.37 40.27
N LEU A 536 0.12 11.96 39.32
CA LEU A 536 0.53 13.22 38.72
C LEU A 536 0.46 14.36 39.76
N PRO A 537 1.35 15.36 39.67
CA PRO A 537 1.29 16.54 40.52
C PRO A 537 -0.02 17.31 40.32
N THR A 538 -0.72 17.66 41.39
CA THR A 538 -2.00 18.40 41.33
C THR A 538 -1.88 19.84 41.83
N VAL A 539 -0.69 20.25 42.28
CA VAL A 539 -0.39 21.55 42.89
C VAL A 539 0.97 22.06 42.41
N THR A 540 1.28 23.33 42.67
CA THR A 540 2.63 23.87 42.49
C THR A 540 3.57 23.27 43.53
N ARG A 541 4.62 22.57 43.09
CA ARG A 541 5.61 21.94 43.98
C ARG A 541 6.92 21.63 43.25
N PRO A 542 8.06 21.50 43.98
CA PRO A 542 9.26 20.91 43.39
C PRO A 542 9.06 19.41 43.15
N LEU A 543 9.81 18.90 42.17
CA LEU A 543 9.90 17.48 41.82
C LEU A 543 11.36 17.14 41.53
N ASN A 544 11.93 16.20 42.27
CA ASN A 544 13.33 15.78 42.08
C ASN A 544 13.37 14.33 41.61
N PHE A 545 14.26 14.03 40.67
CA PHE A 545 14.46 12.68 40.14
C PHE A 545 15.93 12.34 40.08
N ARG A 546 16.23 11.04 40.17
CA ARG A 546 17.54 10.46 39.91
C ARG A 546 17.42 9.30 38.95
N VAL A 547 18.51 9.03 38.24
CA VAL A 547 18.65 7.82 37.43
C VAL A 547 19.87 7.05 37.90
N THR A 548 19.70 5.75 38.06
CA THR A 548 20.79 4.83 38.35
C THR A 548 21.03 3.98 37.11
N LEU A 549 22.23 4.07 36.56
CA LEU A 549 22.69 3.19 35.48
C LEU A 549 23.39 1.99 36.12
N ARG A 550 23.15 0.81 35.55
CA ARG A 550 23.81 -0.43 35.95
C ARG A 550 24.39 -1.09 34.72
N ASP A 551 25.66 -1.45 34.80
CA ASP A 551 26.26 -2.50 33.99
C ASP A 551 26.17 -3.84 34.75
N GLU A 552 26.26 -4.94 34.02
CA GLU A 552 26.31 -6.29 34.58
C GLU A 552 27.65 -6.92 34.23
N HIS A 553 28.74 -6.20 34.54
CA HIS A 553 30.08 -6.57 34.08
C HIS A 553 30.43 -8.02 34.43
N ASN A 554 30.72 -8.78 33.38
CA ASN A 554 31.07 -10.19 33.50
C ASN A 554 32.57 -10.38 33.26
N GLY A 555 33.33 -10.27 34.35
CA GLY A 555 34.79 -10.30 34.35
C GLY A 555 35.38 -11.53 35.04
N ALA A 556 36.68 -11.45 35.36
CA ALA A 556 37.42 -12.52 36.02
C ALA A 556 36.99 -12.78 37.48
N GLN A 557 36.13 -11.93 38.05
CA GLN A 557 35.55 -12.09 39.39
C GLN A 557 34.08 -12.55 39.34
N GLY A 558 33.60 -12.99 38.17
CA GLY A 558 32.20 -13.31 37.92
C GLY A 558 31.39 -12.08 37.47
N VAL A 559 30.07 -12.16 37.64
CA VAL A 559 29.14 -11.07 37.36
C VAL A 559 29.10 -10.13 38.55
N VAL A 560 29.63 -8.92 38.39
CA VAL A 560 29.65 -7.88 39.42
C VAL A 560 29.10 -6.61 38.80
N GLY A 561 28.09 -6.01 39.41
CA GLY A 561 27.48 -4.82 38.84
C GLY A 561 28.33 -3.58 39.06
N GLY A 562 28.48 -2.77 38.02
CA GLY A 562 28.91 -1.39 38.08
C GLY A 562 27.72 -0.45 38.05
N LEU A 563 27.72 0.48 38.99
CA LEU A 563 26.61 1.41 39.18
C LEU A 563 27.10 2.84 39.12
N ASN A 564 26.26 3.70 38.56
CA ASN A 564 26.41 5.15 38.65
C ASN A 564 25.06 5.77 39.03
N SER A 565 24.96 6.21 40.30
CA SER A 565 23.87 7.05 40.79
C SER A 565 24.09 8.48 40.32
N SER A 566 23.22 8.97 39.44
CA SER A 566 23.36 10.29 38.83
C SER A 566 23.22 11.44 39.83
N ALA A 567 23.59 12.65 39.39
CA ALA A 567 23.11 13.86 40.05
C ALA A 567 21.57 14.00 39.95
N ILE A 568 21.01 14.94 40.73
CA ILE A 568 19.56 15.19 40.76
C ILE A 568 19.12 15.99 39.52
N VAL A 569 18.04 15.52 38.88
CA VAL A 569 17.25 16.30 37.93
C VAL A 569 16.15 17.02 38.70
N SER A 570 16.28 18.34 38.86
CA SER A 570 15.33 19.16 39.60
C SER A 570 14.34 19.81 38.65
N LEU A 571 13.06 19.52 38.84
CA LEU A 571 11.92 20.07 38.12
C LEU A 571 10.97 20.75 39.11
N SER A 572 9.92 21.39 38.59
CA SER A 572 8.77 21.79 39.39
C SER A 572 7.48 21.60 38.61
N SER A 573 6.34 21.56 39.28
CA SER A 573 5.02 21.69 38.68
C SER A 573 4.41 23.05 39.01
N THR A 574 3.49 23.54 38.19
CA THR A 574 2.73 24.78 38.45
C THR A 574 1.24 24.57 38.25
N SER A 575 0.42 25.01 39.21
CA SER A 575 -1.03 25.02 39.09
C SER A 575 -1.57 26.14 38.19
N ALA A 576 -0.69 26.98 37.65
CA ALA A 576 -1.05 28.01 36.67
C ALA A 576 -1.12 27.47 35.23
N ALA A 577 -0.76 26.21 34.99
CA ALA A 577 -0.86 25.55 33.69
C ALA A 577 -1.28 24.08 33.85
N GLY A 578 -1.98 23.53 32.86
CA GLY A 578 -2.42 22.15 32.81
C GLY A 578 -3.89 21.92 33.21
N PRO A 579 -4.44 20.72 32.94
CA PRO A 579 -3.77 19.62 32.23
C PRO A 579 -3.60 19.90 30.73
N PHE A 580 -2.43 19.57 30.18
CA PHE A 580 -2.20 19.58 28.73
C PHE A 580 -2.81 18.31 28.13
N LEU A 581 -3.70 18.44 27.13
CA LEU A 581 -4.52 17.32 26.65
C LEU A 581 -4.64 17.29 25.13
N VAL A 582 -4.40 16.13 24.51
CA VAL A 582 -4.75 15.87 23.10
C VAL A 582 -6.27 15.78 22.97
N SER A 583 -6.84 16.64 22.15
CA SER A 583 -8.30 16.73 21.94
C SER A 583 -8.76 16.10 20.62
N MET A 584 -7.89 16.02 19.60
CA MET A 584 -8.18 15.30 18.35
C MET A 584 -6.90 14.71 17.73
N PRO A 585 -6.90 13.43 17.31
CA PRO A 585 -7.98 12.45 17.48
C PRO A 585 -8.09 12.00 18.94
N ASN A 586 -9.31 11.83 19.44
CA ASN A 586 -9.54 11.35 20.81
C ASN A 586 -10.69 10.32 20.90
N THR A 587 -11.19 9.91 19.74
CA THR A 587 -12.24 8.91 19.53
C THR A 587 -11.82 8.01 18.37
N ALA A 588 -12.54 6.90 18.17
CA ALA A 588 -12.31 6.02 17.02
C ALA A 588 -12.72 6.74 15.72
N VAL A 589 -11.73 7.35 15.04
CA VAL A 589 -11.88 7.94 13.71
C VAL A 589 -11.16 7.09 12.66
N SER A 590 -11.41 7.37 11.38
CA SER A 590 -10.68 6.76 10.28
C SER A 590 -10.03 7.84 9.43
N TRP A 591 -8.71 7.78 9.34
CA TRP A 591 -7.91 8.66 8.50
C TRP A 591 -7.45 7.92 7.26
N THR A 592 -7.37 8.61 6.13
CA THR A 592 -6.84 8.06 4.90
C THR A 592 -5.34 8.34 4.82
N GLY A 593 -4.53 7.35 4.49
CA GLY A 593 -3.10 7.50 4.29
C GLY A 593 -2.77 8.57 3.24
N GLY A 594 -1.74 9.37 3.49
CA GLY A 594 -1.36 10.51 2.66
C GLY A 594 -2.24 11.76 2.79
N SER A 595 -3.37 11.69 3.51
CA SER A 595 -4.23 12.86 3.74
C SER A 595 -3.63 13.80 4.80
N SER A 596 -3.97 15.09 4.69
CA SER A 596 -3.69 16.08 5.74
C SER A 596 -4.81 16.04 6.78
N GLN A 597 -4.47 15.82 8.05
CA GLN A 597 -5.42 15.73 9.15
C GLN A 597 -5.07 16.72 10.26
N PRO A 598 -6.06 17.36 10.91
CA PRO A 598 -5.80 18.19 12.07
C PRO A 598 -5.49 17.31 13.28
N VAL A 599 -4.44 17.68 14.01
CA VAL A 599 -4.21 17.25 15.39
C VAL A 599 -4.40 18.49 16.27
N THR A 600 -5.26 18.37 17.29
CA THR A 600 -5.55 19.47 18.21
C THR A 600 -5.27 19.06 19.64
N TRP A 601 -4.90 20.03 20.47
CA TRP A 601 -4.64 19.86 21.89
C TRP A 601 -5.05 21.12 22.66
N ASP A 602 -5.34 20.95 23.95
CA ASP A 602 -5.50 22.05 24.88
C ASP A 602 -4.11 22.51 25.35
N VAL A 603 -3.73 23.72 24.96
CA VAL A 603 -2.46 24.35 25.36
C VAL A 603 -2.41 24.51 26.88
N ALA A 604 -3.55 24.75 27.53
CA ALA A 604 -3.68 24.84 28.99
C ALA A 604 -2.64 25.75 29.67
N GLY A 605 -2.26 26.86 29.03
CA GLY A 605 -1.27 27.82 29.54
C GLY A 605 0.17 27.32 29.59
N THR A 606 0.49 26.20 28.93
CA THR A 606 1.84 25.62 28.88
C THR A 606 2.83 26.42 28.03
N ASP A 607 2.33 27.23 27.11
CA ASP A 607 3.08 28.23 26.33
C ASP A 607 3.48 29.46 27.16
N ALA A 608 2.95 29.59 28.38
CA ALA A 608 3.20 30.69 29.31
C ALA A 608 3.37 30.18 30.76
N ASN A 609 3.04 31.03 31.74
CA ASN A 609 2.89 30.69 33.16
C ASN A 609 4.09 29.96 33.80
N GLY A 610 5.30 30.21 33.28
CA GLY A 610 6.55 29.61 33.76
C GLY A 610 6.88 28.25 33.13
N VAL A 611 5.91 27.59 32.49
CA VAL A 611 6.15 26.38 31.68
C VAL A 611 6.86 26.77 30.38
N ASN A 612 6.38 27.85 29.73
CA ASN A 612 7.00 28.52 28.58
C ASN A 612 7.45 27.57 27.45
N CYS A 613 6.66 26.52 27.19
CA CYS A 613 6.88 25.56 26.11
C CYS A 613 6.47 26.18 24.78
N ALA A 614 7.44 26.63 23.99
CA ALA A 614 7.18 27.37 22.76
C ALA A 614 6.69 26.46 21.63
N THR A 615 7.17 25.22 21.60
CA THR A 615 6.91 24.29 20.48
C THR A 615 6.68 22.86 20.96
N VAL A 616 5.91 22.10 20.18
CA VAL A 616 5.60 20.68 20.40
C VAL A 616 5.99 19.84 19.19
N ASN A 617 6.19 18.54 19.43
CA ASN A 617 6.31 17.53 18.39
C ASN A 617 5.05 16.67 18.37
N ILE A 618 4.63 16.24 17.19
CA ILE A 618 3.49 15.35 16.99
C ILE A 618 4.03 14.02 16.47
N ARG A 619 3.77 12.95 17.20
CA ARG A 619 4.21 11.60 16.86
C ARG A 619 3.04 10.64 16.69
N LEU A 620 3.23 9.66 15.82
CA LEU A 620 2.31 8.57 15.55
C LEU A 620 2.85 7.26 16.11
N SER A 621 2.00 6.57 16.84
CA SER A 621 2.09 5.14 17.13
C SER A 621 1.17 4.37 16.19
N THR A 622 1.59 3.17 15.78
CA THR A 622 0.75 2.20 15.05
C THR A 622 0.49 0.92 15.85
N ASP A 623 1.01 0.82 17.07
CA ASP A 623 1.00 -0.37 17.94
C ASP A 623 0.15 -0.18 19.21
N GLY A 624 -0.85 0.69 19.15
CA GLY A 624 -1.77 0.97 20.26
C GLY A 624 -1.22 1.96 21.28
N GLY A 625 -0.13 2.66 20.96
CA GLY A 625 0.51 3.64 21.83
C GLY A 625 1.76 3.13 22.56
N LEU A 626 2.17 1.87 22.35
CA LEU A 626 3.31 1.27 23.05
C LEU A 626 4.65 1.89 22.60
N THR A 627 4.76 2.25 21.32
CA THR A 627 5.92 2.96 20.77
C THR A 627 5.49 4.10 19.85
N TYR A 628 6.33 5.14 19.73
CA TYR A 628 6.09 6.31 18.88
C TYR A 628 7.26 6.57 17.93
N PRO A 629 7.58 5.65 17.01
CA PRO A 629 8.74 5.78 16.12
C PRO A 629 8.56 6.84 15.03
N THR A 630 7.32 7.17 14.67
CA THR A 630 7.03 8.04 13.53
C THR A 630 6.78 9.48 13.98
N LEU A 631 7.73 10.36 13.68
CA LEU A 631 7.56 11.81 13.82
C LEU A 631 6.73 12.35 12.65
N LEU A 632 5.55 12.90 12.93
CA LEU A 632 4.68 13.50 11.91
C LEU A 632 5.03 14.97 11.64
N LEU A 633 5.31 15.71 12.71
CA LEU A 633 5.66 17.12 12.65
C LEU A 633 6.52 17.47 13.86
N ALA A 634 7.66 18.12 13.63
CA ALA A 634 8.55 18.58 14.69
C ALA A 634 8.47 20.10 14.88
N ASN A 635 8.70 20.54 16.12
CA ASN A 635 8.84 21.94 16.52
C ASN A 635 7.70 22.85 16.00
N THR A 636 6.46 22.36 15.97
CA THR A 636 5.30 23.20 15.64
C THR A 636 4.97 24.10 16.82
N PRO A 637 4.47 25.34 16.61
CA PRO A 637 4.05 26.21 17.71
C PRO A 637 3.08 25.50 18.67
N ASN A 638 3.21 25.77 19.96
CA ASN A 638 2.29 25.28 20.98
C ASN A 638 1.02 26.15 21.05
N ASP A 639 0.26 26.21 19.97
CA ASP A 639 -0.92 27.09 19.80
C ASP A 639 -2.26 26.34 19.70
N GLY A 640 -2.24 25.02 19.91
CA GLY A 640 -3.43 24.18 20.08
C GLY A 640 -3.86 23.40 18.84
N SER A 641 -3.24 23.61 17.68
CA SER A 641 -3.57 22.86 16.46
C SER A 641 -2.43 22.84 15.45
N ALA A 642 -2.23 21.70 14.79
CA ALA A 642 -1.40 21.61 13.60
C ALA A 642 -1.96 20.59 12.61
N ALA A 643 -1.75 20.85 11.32
CA ALA A 643 -2.04 19.88 10.27
C ALA A 643 -0.85 18.93 10.09
N VAL A 644 -1.12 17.62 10.07
CA VAL A 644 -0.11 16.58 9.84
C VAL A 644 -0.45 15.75 8.61
N THR A 645 0.58 15.31 7.88
CA THR A 645 0.40 14.33 6.80
C THR A 645 0.40 12.94 7.39
N VAL A 646 -0.71 12.21 7.23
CA VAL A 646 -0.86 10.85 7.75
C VAL A 646 -0.01 9.89 6.90
N PRO A 647 0.88 9.08 7.48
CA PRO A 647 1.63 8.07 6.74
C PRO A 647 0.69 7.03 6.11
N ASN A 648 1.04 6.52 4.93
CA ASN A 648 0.25 5.51 4.25
C ASN A 648 0.50 4.09 4.80
N VAL A 649 0.24 3.89 6.08
CA VAL A 649 0.45 2.62 6.80
C VAL A 649 -0.88 2.16 7.38
N ALA A 650 -1.39 1.03 6.88
CA ALA A 650 -2.65 0.48 7.35
C ALA A 650 -2.55 0.00 8.81
N THR A 651 -3.41 0.51 9.68
CA THR A 651 -3.51 0.07 11.08
C THR A 651 -4.88 0.42 11.67
N THR A 652 -5.31 -0.31 12.70
CA THR A 652 -6.52 -0.03 13.49
C THR A 652 -6.20 0.41 14.91
N THR A 653 -4.92 0.51 15.25
CA THR A 653 -4.40 0.78 16.61
C THR A 653 -3.55 2.04 16.62
N ALA A 654 -3.84 3.02 15.75
CA ALA A 654 -3.08 4.25 15.71
C ALA A 654 -3.37 5.12 16.94
N ARG A 655 -2.33 5.79 17.46
CA ARG A 655 -2.41 6.77 18.55
C ARG A 655 -1.53 7.98 18.23
N ILE A 656 -1.98 9.18 18.60
CA ILE A 656 -1.20 10.41 18.51
C ILE A 656 -0.65 10.75 19.89
N MET A 657 0.62 11.12 19.93
CA MET A 657 1.26 11.79 21.06
C MET A 657 1.61 13.22 20.64
N VAL A 658 1.24 14.18 21.46
CA VAL A 658 1.75 15.55 21.38
C VAL A 658 2.70 15.73 22.56
N GLU A 659 3.98 15.92 22.29
CA GLU A 659 5.04 16.06 23.29
C GLU A 659 5.67 17.44 23.20
N ALA A 660 6.04 18.03 24.33
CA ALA A 660 6.83 19.25 24.34
C ALA A 660 8.18 19.01 23.64
N ALA A 661 8.61 19.97 22.80
CA ALA A 661 9.90 19.87 22.11
C ALA A 661 11.07 20.41 22.95
N ASP A 662 10.77 21.32 23.89
CA ASP A 662 11.73 22.01 24.76
C ASP A 662 11.44 21.79 26.27
N ASN A 663 10.53 20.87 26.60
CA ASN A 663 10.12 20.48 27.95
C ASN A 663 9.82 18.96 28.00
N TYR A 664 9.38 18.42 29.14
CA TYR A 664 9.27 16.95 29.34
C TYR A 664 7.84 16.41 29.34
N PHE A 665 6.84 17.28 29.35
CA PHE A 665 5.44 16.86 29.39
C PHE A 665 4.94 16.44 28.00
N PHE A 666 3.93 15.58 27.99
CA PHE A 666 3.24 15.15 26.79
C PHE A 666 1.83 14.70 27.14
N ASP A 667 0.99 14.52 26.12
CA ASP A 667 -0.24 13.76 26.24
C ASP A 667 -0.44 12.83 25.04
N ILE A 668 -1.24 11.78 25.23
CA ILE A 668 -1.56 10.77 24.24
C ILE A 668 -3.08 10.76 24.04
N SER A 669 -3.53 10.75 22.77
CA SER A 669 -4.94 10.50 22.42
C SER A 669 -5.52 9.34 23.23
N ASN A 670 -6.74 9.41 23.75
CA ASN A 670 -7.34 8.41 24.64
C ASN A 670 -7.85 7.15 23.92
N ALA A 671 -8.02 7.19 22.60
CA ALA A 671 -8.61 6.10 21.83
C ALA A 671 -7.77 5.74 20.59
N ASN A 672 -7.75 4.45 20.27
CA ASN A 672 -7.21 3.98 19.00
C ASN A 672 -8.06 4.51 17.84
N PHE A 673 -7.41 4.98 16.78
CA PHE A 673 -8.04 5.29 15.51
C PHE A 673 -7.46 4.43 14.39
N SER A 674 -8.11 4.43 13.23
CA SER A 674 -7.67 3.66 12.07
C SER A 674 -7.03 4.54 11.01
N ILE A 675 -5.99 4.00 10.36
CA ILE A 675 -5.44 4.55 9.12
C ILE A 675 -5.78 3.55 8.02
N THR A 676 -6.58 4.00 7.06
CA THR A 676 -6.90 3.25 5.85
C THR A 676 -5.87 3.57 4.78
N PRO A 677 -5.36 2.55 4.06
CA PRO A 677 -4.39 2.80 3.01
C PRO A 677 -5.04 3.60 1.87
N CYS A 678 -4.23 4.44 1.24
CA CYS A 678 -4.56 5.16 0.04
C CYS A 678 -3.73 4.64 -1.14
N GLU A 679 -4.39 4.10 -2.16
CA GLU A 679 -3.77 3.55 -3.35
C GLU A 679 -4.34 4.25 -4.59
N ARG A 680 -3.44 4.66 -5.50
CA ARG A 680 -3.84 5.28 -6.77
C ARG A 680 -4.65 4.29 -7.60
N PRO A 681 -5.67 4.75 -8.35
CA PRO A 681 -6.42 3.88 -9.22
C PRO A 681 -5.54 3.30 -10.32
N VAL A 682 -5.65 2.00 -10.57
CA VAL A 682 -5.00 1.30 -11.68
C VAL A 682 -6.07 0.75 -12.59
N LEU A 683 -5.99 1.12 -13.87
CA LEU A 683 -6.85 0.55 -14.90
C LEU A 683 -6.34 -0.84 -15.26
N GLY A 684 -7.24 -1.82 -15.32
CA GLY A 684 -6.99 -3.13 -15.92
C GLY A 684 -6.76 -3.02 -17.44
N ALA A 685 -6.53 -4.16 -18.08
CA ALA A 685 -6.32 -4.22 -19.52
C ALA A 685 -7.52 -3.64 -20.29
N LEU A 686 -7.26 -2.63 -21.12
CA LEU A 686 -8.26 -2.00 -21.98
C LEU A 686 -8.39 -2.81 -23.27
N THR A 687 -9.59 -3.30 -23.57
CA THR A 687 -9.86 -4.12 -24.76
C THR A 687 -10.78 -3.35 -25.70
N ASN A 688 -10.41 -3.27 -26.98
CA ASN A 688 -11.26 -2.69 -28.02
C ASN A 688 -12.46 -3.60 -28.28
N LEU A 689 -13.63 -3.01 -28.48
CA LEU A 689 -14.87 -3.72 -28.78
C LEU A 689 -15.20 -3.59 -30.26
N THR A 690 -15.68 -4.68 -30.88
CA THR A 690 -16.20 -4.67 -32.25
C THR A 690 -17.54 -5.38 -32.27
N VAL A 691 -18.57 -4.68 -32.72
CA VAL A 691 -19.96 -5.18 -32.80
C VAL A 691 -20.55 -4.87 -34.18
N ALA A 692 -21.58 -5.61 -34.58
CA ALA A 692 -22.39 -5.22 -35.72
C ALA A 692 -23.39 -4.13 -35.32
N ALA A 693 -23.82 -3.30 -36.27
CA ALA A 693 -24.97 -2.41 -36.08
C ALA A 693 -26.22 -3.23 -35.72
N ASP A 694 -27.08 -2.67 -34.86
CA ASP A 694 -28.36 -3.28 -34.53
C ASP A 694 -29.26 -3.32 -35.78
N ALA A 695 -30.10 -4.34 -35.88
CA ALA A 695 -30.90 -4.57 -37.09
C ALA A 695 -31.74 -3.33 -37.45
N ASN A 696 -31.67 -2.92 -38.72
CA ASN A 696 -32.33 -1.72 -39.25
C ASN A 696 -31.94 -0.40 -38.57
N GLN A 697 -30.81 -0.33 -37.87
CA GLN A 697 -30.26 0.88 -37.28
C GLN A 697 -28.86 1.16 -37.81
N CYS A 698 -28.45 2.42 -37.83
CA CYS A 698 -27.06 2.81 -38.10
C CYS A 698 -26.24 3.03 -36.81
N SER A 699 -26.51 2.20 -35.81
CA SER A 699 -25.92 2.27 -34.49
C SER A 699 -26.02 0.94 -33.78
N ALA A 700 -25.25 0.75 -32.71
CA ALA A 700 -25.39 -0.39 -31.81
C ALA A 700 -25.36 0.06 -30.35
N SER A 701 -26.22 -0.53 -29.52
CA SER A 701 -26.15 -0.39 -28.05
C SER A 701 -25.10 -1.33 -27.47
N VAL A 702 -23.96 -0.77 -27.03
CA VAL A 702 -22.80 -1.58 -26.59
C VAL A 702 -22.60 -1.46 -25.08
N PRO A 703 -22.67 -2.57 -24.32
CA PRO A 703 -22.21 -2.59 -22.95
C PRO A 703 -20.68 -2.65 -22.89
N PHE A 704 -20.10 -1.83 -22.02
CA PHE A 704 -18.66 -1.82 -21.72
C PHE A 704 -18.44 -1.65 -20.21
N ALA A 705 -17.36 -2.24 -19.72
CA ALA A 705 -16.88 -2.06 -18.35
C ALA A 705 -15.36 -2.26 -18.32
N VAL A 706 -14.66 -1.42 -17.56
CA VAL A 706 -13.22 -1.54 -17.32
C VAL A 706 -13.02 -1.93 -15.86
N ALA A 707 -12.22 -2.97 -15.62
CA ALA A 707 -11.80 -3.33 -14.26
C ALA A 707 -10.86 -2.26 -13.72
N VAL A 708 -11.12 -1.77 -12.51
CA VAL A 708 -10.30 -0.75 -11.85
C VAL A 708 -10.03 -1.18 -10.43
N SER A 709 -8.76 -1.15 -10.02
CA SER A 709 -8.35 -1.38 -8.63
C SER A 709 -7.87 -0.09 -7.99
N GLY A 710 -7.98 0.01 -6.68
CA GLY A 710 -7.52 1.14 -5.88
C GLY A 710 -8.24 1.15 -4.53
N THR A 711 -7.67 1.86 -3.57
CA THR A 711 -8.18 1.90 -2.20
C THR A 711 -8.22 3.35 -1.71
N PRO A 712 -9.38 3.91 -1.33
CA PRO A 712 -10.74 3.36 -1.47
C PRO A 712 -11.13 3.03 -2.91
N ALA A 713 -12.23 2.29 -3.08
CA ALA A 713 -12.75 1.88 -4.38
C ALA A 713 -12.87 3.10 -5.33
N PRO A 714 -12.22 3.07 -6.51
CA PRO A 714 -12.22 4.22 -7.41
C PRO A 714 -13.59 4.50 -8.02
N THR A 715 -13.91 5.78 -8.21
CA THR A 715 -15.02 6.22 -9.06
C THR A 715 -14.58 6.15 -10.52
N VAL A 716 -15.39 5.51 -11.38
CA VAL A 716 -15.09 5.34 -12.80
C VAL A 716 -16.10 6.12 -13.64
N SER A 717 -15.62 6.93 -14.57
CA SER A 717 -16.44 7.63 -15.57
C SER A 717 -15.94 7.38 -16.98
N TYR A 718 -16.85 7.50 -17.95
CA TYR A 718 -16.56 7.30 -19.37
C TYR A 718 -16.98 8.54 -20.16
N THR A 719 -16.18 8.94 -21.15
CA THR A 719 -16.49 10.05 -22.04
C THR A 719 -16.18 9.73 -23.50
N ILE A 720 -16.89 10.40 -24.41
CA ILE A 720 -16.52 10.53 -25.82
C ILE A 720 -16.17 11.99 -26.05
N GLY A 721 -14.90 12.28 -26.33
CA GLY A 721 -14.39 13.65 -26.20
C GLY A 721 -14.64 14.18 -24.78
N ASN A 722 -15.42 15.26 -24.67
CA ASN A 722 -15.78 15.88 -23.39
C ASN A 722 -17.19 15.52 -22.90
N THR A 723 -17.93 14.68 -23.62
CA THR A 723 -19.31 14.32 -23.29
C THR A 723 -19.36 13.06 -22.42
N PRO A 724 -19.91 13.11 -21.19
CA PRO A 724 -20.09 11.93 -20.36
C PRO A 724 -21.06 10.92 -20.97
N ILE A 725 -20.71 9.63 -20.85
CA ILE A 725 -21.56 8.52 -21.29
C ILE A 725 -21.71 7.47 -20.18
N THR A 726 -22.79 6.70 -20.23
CA THR A 726 -23.05 5.57 -19.34
C THR A 726 -23.16 4.29 -20.14
N SER A 727 -22.71 3.16 -19.58
CA SER A 727 -22.83 1.84 -20.19
C SER A 727 -24.21 1.22 -19.87
N PRO A 728 -24.92 0.63 -20.85
CA PRO A 728 -24.59 0.60 -22.28
C PRO A 728 -24.83 1.97 -22.95
N TYR A 729 -24.06 2.26 -24.02
CA TYR A 729 -24.19 3.48 -24.83
C TYR A 729 -24.46 3.12 -26.29
N VAL A 730 -25.23 3.96 -26.99
CA VAL A 730 -25.54 3.79 -28.42
C VAL A 730 -24.46 4.45 -29.26
N PHE A 731 -23.64 3.64 -29.92
CA PHE A 731 -22.55 4.10 -30.78
C PHE A 731 -23.01 4.11 -32.25
N PRO A 732 -22.75 5.17 -33.02
CA PRO A 732 -22.99 5.16 -34.47
C PRO A 732 -21.99 4.23 -35.17
N VAL A 733 -22.31 3.82 -36.40
CA VAL A 733 -21.38 3.07 -37.27
C VAL A 733 -20.07 3.83 -37.46
N GLY A 734 -18.96 3.09 -37.40
CA GLY A 734 -17.61 3.62 -37.39
C GLY A 734 -16.85 3.31 -36.11
N THR A 735 -15.70 3.95 -35.93
CA THR A 735 -14.83 3.76 -34.75
C THR A 735 -14.96 4.97 -33.82
N THR A 736 -15.43 4.73 -32.60
CA THR A 736 -15.55 5.76 -31.55
C THR A 736 -14.54 5.50 -30.44
N PRO A 737 -13.61 6.43 -30.14
CA PRO A 737 -12.75 6.32 -28.97
C PRO A 737 -13.52 6.67 -27.70
N VAL A 738 -13.48 5.78 -26.70
CA VAL A 738 -14.04 5.98 -25.36
C VAL A 738 -12.90 6.19 -24.39
N THR A 739 -12.92 7.30 -23.66
CA THR A 739 -11.96 7.59 -22.58
C THR A 739 -12.56 7.11 -21.27
N VAL A 740 -11.80 6.33 -20.50
CA VAL A 740 -12.12 5.96 -19.12
C VAL A 740 -11.26 6.78 -18.17
N THR A 741 -11.89 7.35 -17.15
CA THR A 741 -11.23 8.08 -16.06
C THR A 741 -11.59 7.42 -14.74
N ALA A 742 -10.57 7.00 -14.00
CA ALA A 742 -10.70 6.46 -12.66
C ALA A 742 -10.07 7.40 -11.64
N THR A 743 -10.80 7.71 -10.57
CA THR A 743 -10.35 8.64 -9.52
C THR A 743 -10.49 7.99 -8.14
N SER A 744 -9.44 8.05 -7.34
CA SER A 744 -9.44 7.68 -5.91
C SER A 744 -8.54 8.64 -5.10
N CYS A 745 -8.44 8.47 -3.78
CA CYS A 745 -7.73 9.37 -2.85
C CYS A 745 -6.26 9.67 -3.23
N GLY A 746 -5.63 8.83 -4.07
CA GLY A 746 -4.26 9.01 -4.56
C GLY A 746 -4.14 9.71 -5.92
N GLY A 747 -5.25 10.17 -6.50
CA GLY A 747 -5.29 10.89 -7.77
C GLY A 747 -6.11 10.20 -8.86
N THR A 748 -5.88 10.62 -10.10
CA THR A 748 -6.64 10.19 -11.29
C THR A 748 -5.75 9.40 -12.25
N THR A 749 -6.30 8.34 -12.86
CA THR A 749 -5.70 7.57 -13.95
C THR A 749 -6.66 7.53 -15.13
N THR A 750 -6.16 7.82 -16.33
CA THR A 750 -6.95 7.84 -17.57
C THR A 750 -6.41 6.82 -18.56
N GLY A 751 -7.30 6.33 -19.42
CA GLY A 751 -6.97 5.46 -20.54
C GLY A 751 -8.07 5.49 -21.59
N SER A 752 -7.82 4.92 -22.76
CA SER A 752 -8.80 4.88 -23.84
C SER A 752 -8.87 3.52 -24.50
N PHE A 753 -10.07 3.10 -24.88
CA PHE A 753 -10.33 1.98 -25.78
C PHE A 753 -11.23 2.45 -26.91
N THR A 754 -11.37 1.65 -27.96
CA THR A 754 -12.24 1.97 -29.10
C THR A 754 -13.43 1.03 -29.15
N VAL A 755 -14.58 1.56 -29.56
CA VAL A 755 -15.77 0.78 -29.94
C VAL A 755 -15.96 0.95 -31.44
N THR A 756 -15.90 -0.16 -32.17
CA THR A 756 -16.11 -0.20 -33.62
C THR A 756 -17.46 -0.85 -33.90
N VAL A 757 -18.40 -0.07 -34.43
CA VAL A 757 -19.69 -0.58 -34.92
C VAL A 757 -19.60 -0.76 -36.43
N GLN A 758 -19.76 -1.99 -36.89
CA GLN A 758 -19.69 -2.37 -38.30
C GLN A 758 -21.10 -2.53 -38.85
N ASP A 759 -21.43 -1.80 -39.90
CA ASP A 759 -22.61 -2.10 -40.68
C ASP A 759 -22.35 -3.32 -41.57
N ARG A 760 -23.21 -4.33 -41.43
CA ARG A 760 -23.17 -5.60 -42.17
C ARG A 760 -24.49 -5.89 -42.88
N GLN A 761 -25.44 -4.96 -42.81
CA GLN A 761 -26.73 -5.12 -43.45
C GLN A 761 -26.58 -4.62 -44.90
N ALA A 762 -26.99 -5.46 -45.85
CA ALA A 762 -26.94 -5.08 -47.26
C ALA A 762 -28.13 -4.19 -47.63
N PRO A 763 -27.99 -3.27 -48.61
CA PRO A 763 -29.06 -2.39 -49.03
C PRO A 763 -30.25 -3.17 -49.59
N THR A 764 -31.46 -2.63 -49.41
CA THR A 764 -32.69 -3.13 -50.05
C THR A 764 -32.89 -2.39 -51.37
N VAL A 765 -32.78 -3.12 -52.48
CA VAL A 765 -33.01 -2.57 -53.82
C VAL A 765 -34.49 -2.63 -54.15
N LEU A 766 -35.05 -1.50 -54.59
CA LEU A 766 -36.41 -1.39 -55.09
C LEU A 766 -36.36 -0.74 -56.46
N ALA A 767 -36.33 -1.56 -57.52
CA ALA A 767 -36.27 -1.09 -58.90
C ALA A 767 -37.55 -1.45 -59.69
N ALA A 768 -37.94 -0.58 -60.63
CA ALA A 768 -39.10 -0.78 -61.50
C ALA A 768 -38.72 -0.68 -62.99
N GLY A 769 -39.55 -1.28 -63.86
CA GLY A 769 -39.38 -1.17 -65.31
C GLY A 769 -39.60 0.27 -65.80
N PHE A 770 -38.91 0.65 -66.87
CA PHE A 770 -38.91 2.01 -67.43
C PHE A 770 -39.21 1.99 -68.93
N ILE A 771 -40.04 2.91 -69.43
CA ILE A 771 -40.36 3.02 -70.85
C ILE A 771 -39.73 4.29 -71.39
N VAL A 772 -39.03 4.18 -72.52
CA VAL A 772 -38.22 5.27 -73.04
C VAL A 772 -38.30 5.36 -74.56
N ALA A 773 -38.61 6.53 -75.11
CA ALA A 773 -38.72 6.74 -76.56
C ALA A 773 -37.40 7.28 -77.15
N LEU A 774 -36.91 6.72 -78.25
CA LEU A 774 -35.71 7.24 -78.92
C LEU A 774 -35.90 8.68 -79.39
N GLU A 775 -34.84 9.47 -79.36
CA GLU A 775 -34.85 10.83 -79.90
C GLU A 775 -34.78 10.82 -81.44
N ALA A 776 -34.97 11.98 -82.07
CA ALA A 776 -34.92 12.12 -83.53
C ALA A 776 -33.56 11.71 -84.15
N ASN A 777 -32.50 11.62 -83.35
CA ASN A 777 -31.18 11.12 -83.77
C ASN A 777 -31.03 9.58 -83.64
N GLY A 778 -32.09 8.87 -83.24
CA GLY A 778 -32.12 7.41 -83.08
C GLY A 778 -31.46 6.89 -81.80
N THR A 779 -31.22 7.74 -80.79
CA THR A 779 -30.57 7.34 -79.52
C THR A 779 -31.28 7.89 -78.28
N ARG A 780 -31.06 7.25 -77.12
CA ARG A 780 -31.46 7.74 -75.80
C ARG A 780 -30.50 7.27 -74.72
N THR A 781 -30.34 8.05 -73.65
CA THR A 781 -29.69 7.60 -72.41
C THR A 781 -30.66 7.60 -71.23
N ILE A 782 -30.45 6.71 -70.27
CA ILE A 782 -31.13 6.67 -68.97
C ILE A 782 -30.11 6.73 -67.84
N GLU A 783 -30.54 7.16 -66.67
CA GLU A 783 -29.76 7.19 -65.43
C GLU A 783 -30.33 6.20 -64.40
N ALA A 784 -29.58 5.91 -63.33
CA ALA A 784 -30.05 5.00 -62.29
C ALA A 784 -31.39 5.43 -61.66
N ALA A 785 -31.64 6.74 -61.56
CA ALA A 785 -32.89 7.30 -61.06
C ALA A 785 -34.11 6.98 -61.94
N ASP A 786 -33.93 6.66 -63.22
CA ASP A 786 -35.03 6.28 -64.12
C ASP A 786 -35.61 4.89 -63.79
N VAL A 787 -34.84 4.04 -63.11
CA VAL A 787 -35.24 2.68 -62.72
C VAL A 787 -35.28 2.45 -61.22
N ASP A 788 -34.68 3.33 -60.41
CA ASP A 788 -34.76 3.29 -58.95
C ASP A 788 -36.12 3.79 -58.46
N TYR A 789 -36.75 3.01 -57.60
CA TYR A 789 -38.08 3.25 -57.05
C TYR A 789 -38.05 3.33 -55.53
N GLY A 790 -36.94 3.85 -54.97
CA GLY A 790 -36.76 4.06 -53.54
C GLY A 790 -35.91 2.99 -52.86
N SER A 791 -34.77 2.62 -53.45
CA SER A 791 -33.79 1.76 -52.78
C SER A 791 -33.27 2.41 -51.50
N THR A 792 -33.15 1.64 -50.42
CA THR A 792 -32.82 2.14 -49.08
C THR A 792 -31.81 1.26 -48.36
N ASP A 793 -31.17 1.82 -47.34
CA ASP A 793 -30.25 1.13 -46.45
C ASP A 793 -30.34 1.74 -45.03
N ASN A 794 -30.08 0.95 -43.98
CA ASN A 794 -30.12 1.41 -42.59
C ASN A 794 -29.06 2.48 -42.28
N CYS A 795 -27.92 2.46 -42.98
CA CYS A 795 -26.80 3.39 -42.86
C CYS A 795 -26.62 4.30 -44.08
N GLY A 796 -27.60 4.30 -44.98
CA GLY A 796 -27.63 5.15 -46.17
C GLY A 796 -26.89 4.54 -47.36
N VAL A 797 -27.39 4.89 -48.55
CA VAL A 797 -26.86 4.43 -49.82
C VAL A 797 -25.70 5.33 -50.25
N ALA A 798 -24.56 4.74 -50.61
CA ALA A 798 -23.41 5.46 -51.14
C ALA A 798 -23.51 5.72 -52.64
N SER A 799 -23.96 4.73 -53.42
CA SER A 799 -24.04 4.86 -54.87
C SER A 799 -25.05 3.89 -55.51
N MET A 800 -25.54 4.28 -56.67
CA MET A 800 -26.41 3.49 -57.54
C MET A 800 -25.85 3.52 -58.97
N THR A 801 -25.79 2.37 -59.63
CA THR A 801 -25.19 2.25 -60.98
C THR A 801 -26.00 1.31 -61.87
N LEU A 802 -26.01 1.58 -63.18
CA LEU A 802 -26.60 0.72 -64.21
C LEU A 802 -25.50 0.08 -65.05
N ASP A 803 -25.73 -1.16 -65.47
CA ASP A 803 -24.86 -1.88 -66.41
C ASP A 803 -25.06 -1.39 -67.87
N LYS A 804 -26.23 -0.82 -68.19
CA LYS A 804 -26.55 -0.26 -69.51
C LYS A 804 -27.32 1.06 -69.39
N THR A 805 -26.74 2.13 -69.93
CA THR A 805 -27.33 3.48 -69.88
C THR A 805 -27.67 4.07 -71.25
N ARG A 806 -27.22 3.49 -72.37
CA ARG A 806 -27.43 4.03 -73.72
C ARG A 806 -28.18 3.04 -74.60
N PHE A 807 -29.18 3.55 -75.33
CA PHE A 807 -30.04 2.82 -76.25
C PHE A 807 -30.04 3.49 -77.63
N THR A 808 -30.21 2.68 -78.67
CA THR A 808 -30.23 3.09 -80.08
C THR A 808 -31.39 2.40 -80.81
N CYS A 809 -31.61 2.68 -82.09
CA CYS A 809 -32.60 1.93 -82.92
C CYS A 809 -32.41 0.40 -82.85
N ALA A 810 -31.19 -0.10 -82.62
CA ALA A 810 -30.94 -1.55 -82.43
C ALA A 810 -31.49 -2.10 -81.10
N ASN A 811 -31.95 -1.23 -80.21
CA ASN A 811 -32.48 -1.59 -78.90
C ASN A 811 -33.98 -1.38 -78.78
N VAL A 812 -34.69 -1.04 -79.87
CA VAL A 812 -36.17 -0.97 -79.87
C VAL A 812 -36.74 -2.32 -79.43
N GLY A 813 -37.61 -2.30 -78.42
CA GLY A 813 -38.07 -3.48 -77.69
C GLY A 813 -37.57 -3.58 -76.24
N PRO A 814 -37.84 -4.69 -75.54
CA PRO A 814 -37.45 -4.87 -74.14
C PRO A 814 -35.95 -5.12 -73.98
N ASN A 815 -35.30 -4.41 -73.05
CA ASN A 815 -33.89 -4.57 -72.69
C ASN A 815 -33.77 -4.86 -71.19
N GLN A 816 -32.94 -5.82 -70.80
CA GLN A 816 -32.61 -6.02 -69.38
C GLN A 816 -31.55 -5.01 -68.94
N VAL A 817 -31.77 -4.39 -67.78
CA VAL A 817 -30.85 -3.44 -67.14
C VAL A 817 -30.77 -3.78 -65.65
N THR A 818 -29.57 -3.89 -65.10
CA THR A 818 -29.31 -4.19 -63.70
C THR A 818 -28.95 -2.92 -62.92
N LEU A 819 -29.78 -2.58 -61.93
CA LEU A 819 -29.48 -1.59 -60.91
C LEU A 819 -28.66 -2.23 -59.79
N THR A 820 -27.43 -1.75 -59.59
CA THR A 820 -26.56 -2.14 -58.46
C THR A 820 -26.50 -0.99 -57.46
N VAL A 821 -26.89 -1.27 -56.21
CA VAL A 821 -26.88 -0.33 -55.09
C VAL A 821 -25.80 -0.75 -54.10
N ARG A 822 -24.97 0.22 -53.69
CA ARG A 822 -23.91 0.05 -52.68
C ARG A 822 -24.17 1.02 -51.53
N ASP A 823 -24.14 0.52 -50.30
CA ASP A 823 -24.25 1.35 -49.09
C ASP A 823 -22.92 2.03 -48.70
N ASN A 824 -22.95 2.85 -47.65
CA ASN A 824 -21.78 3.55 -47.11
C ASN A 824 -20.73 2.62 -46.46
N ALA A 825 -21.11 1.40 -46.06
CA ALA A 825 -20.22 0.40 -45.49
C ALA A 825 -19.59 -0.52 -46.55
N GLY A 826 -20.03 -0.40 -47.80
CA GLY A 826 -19.54 -1.15 -48.95
C GLY A 826 -20.32 -2.44 -49.23
N ASN A 827 -21.40 -2.74 -48.51
CA ASN A 827 -22.28 -3.87 -48.85
C ASN A 827 -23.04 -3.54 -50.14
N VAL A 828 -23.40 -4.58 -50.89
CA VAL A 828 -23.96 -4.45 -52.24
C VAL A 828 -25.15 -5.37 -52.45
N THR A 829 -26.17 -4.85 -53.13
CA THR A 829 -27.32 -5.61 -53.63
C THR A 829 -27.64 -5.13 -55.04
N ALA A 830 -28.10 -6.03 -55.91
CA ALA A 830 -28.46 -5.70 -57.28
C ALA A 830 -29.81 -6.29 -57.68
N GLN A 831 -30.57 -5.58 -58.53
CA GLN A 831 -31.84 -6.03 -59.09
C GLN A 831 -31.89 -5.73 -60.60
N THR A 832 -32.40 -6.67 -61.39
CA THR A 832 -32.59 -6.48 -62.84
C THR A 832 -34.03 -6.10 -63.16
N VAL A 833 -34.20 -5.09 -64.00
CA VAL A 833 -35.49 -4.59 -64.51
C VAL A 833 -35.49 -4.53 -66.03
N THR A 834 -36.68 -4.43 -66.62
CA THR A 834 -36.84 -4.29 -68.06
C THR A 834 -37.04 -2.83 -68.45
N VAL A 835 -36.20 -2.33 -69.37
CA VAL A 835 -36.34 -1.05 -70.05
C VAL A 835 -36.91 -1.26 -71.44
N LEU A 836 -38.12 -0.77 -71.70
CA LEU A 836 -38.77 -0.87 -73.00
C LEU A 836 -38.44 0.37 -73.84
N VAL A 837 -37.66 0.19 -74.89
CA VAL A 837 -37.31 1.26 -75.82
C VAL A 837 -38.31 1.27 -76.97
N VAL A 838 -38.92 2.42 -77.25
CA VAL A 838 -39.89 2.57 -78.33
C VAL A 838 -39.41 3.62 -79.35
N ASP A 839 -39.82 3.45 -80.60
CA ASP A 839 -39.69 4.47 -81.63
C ASP A 839 -41.08 4.87 -82.11
N ASN A 840 -41.39 6.15 -81.94
CA ASN A 840 -42.70 6.76 -82.20
C ASN A 840 -42.61 7.94 -83.18
N THR A 841 -41.49 8.09 -83.88
CA THR A 841 -41.30 9.16 -84.87
C THR A 841 -41.88 8.70 -86.21
N ALA A 842 -42.75 9.49 -86.83
CA ALA A 842 -43.35 9.12 -88.11
C ALA A 842 -42.45 9.48 -89.31
N PRO A 843 -42.52 8.74 -90.44
CA PRO A 843 -41.76 9.02 -91.65
C PRO A 843 -42.00 10.43 -92.21
N ARG A 844 -40.96 11.05 -92.77
CA ARG A 844 -41.07 12.30 -93.53
C ARG A 844 -41.13 12.01 -95.03
N ILE A 845 -42.22 12.41 -95.69
CA ILE A 845 -42.44 12.19 -97.15
C ILE A 845 -41.85 13.31 -98.00
N LEU A 846 -41.29 12.95 -99.15
CA LEU A 846 -40.88 13.88 -100.19
C LEU A 846 -41.38 13.37 -101.57
N ALA A 847 -42.47 13.93 -102.11
CA ALA A 847 -43.07 13.46 -103.37
C ALA A 847 -43.42 14.58 -104.38
N ALA A 848 -43.39 14.28 -105.69
CA ALA A 848 -43.79 15.21 -106.76
C ALA A 848 -44.53 14.53 -107.93
N GLY A 849 -45.39 15.30 -108.61
CA GLY A 849 -46.18 14.84 -109.77
C GLY A 849 -45.44 15.00 -111.11
N PHE A 850 -45.88 14.30 -112.15
CA PHE A 850 -45.26 14.31 -113.48
C PHE A 850 -46.28 14.10 -114.62
N GLN A 851 -45.84 14.27 -115.86
CA GLN A 851 -46.67 14.06 -117.05
C GLN A 851 -46.36 12.70 -117.70
N VAL A 852 -47.41 11.98 -118.09
CA VAL A 852 -47.34 10.57 -118.47
C VAL A 852 -48.25 10.32 -119.68
N SER A 853 -47.71 9.91 -120.84
CA SER A 853 -48.55 9.62 -122.02
C SER A 853 -49.07 8.18 -122.00
N LEU A 854 -50.33 7.98 -122.39
CA LEU A 854 -50.93 6.65 -122.59
C LEU A 854 -50.24 5.90 -123.73
N GLN A 855 -50.25 4.57 -123.67
CA GLN A 855 -49.82 3.68 -124.77
C GLN A 855 -50.93 2.66 -125.03
N ASN A 856 -51.44 2.64 -126.26
CA ASN A 856 -52.61 1.83 -126.66
C ASN A 856 -53.80 2.01 -125.69
N GLY A 857 -54.04 3.24 -125.25
CA GLY A 857 -55.17 3.61 -124.42
C GLY A 857 -55.00 3.41 -122.89
N THR A 858 -53.85 2.93 -122.38
CA THR A 858 -53.59 2.75 -120.93
C THR A 858 -52.15 3.05 -120.49
N ARG A 859 -51.90 3.34 -119.20
CA ARG A 859 -50.55 3.41 -118.58
C ARG A 859 -50.59 3.21 -117.06
N THR A 860 -49.56 2.58 -116.47
CA THR A 860 -49.37 2.41 -115.02
C THR A 860 -48.11 3.13 -114.51
N ILE A 861 -48.10 3.57 -113.25
CA ILE A 861 -46.99 4.23 -112.53
C ILE A 861 -46.69 3.51 -111.19
N GLU A 862 -45.47 3.62 -110.68
CA GLU A 862 -45.00 3.05 -109.42
C GLU A 862 -44.79 4.12 -108.34
N ALA A 863 -44.68 3.73 -107.06
CA ALA A 863 -44.46 4.67 -105.96
C ALA A 863 -43.17 5.48 -106.10
N ASN A 864 -42.12 4.88 -106.66
CA ASN A 864 -40.86 5.55 -106.95
C ASN A 864 -40.97 6.61 -108.06
N ASP A 865 -42.00 6.54 -108.92
CA ASP A 865 -42.20 7.57 -109.96
C ASP A 865 -42.63 8.92 -109.34
N VAL A 866 -43.13 8.89 -108.10
CA VAL A 866 -43.54 10.09 -107.36
C VAL A 866 -42.75 10.31 -106.07
N ASP A 867 -41.99 9.34 -105.57
CA ASP A 867 -41.14 9.48 -104.38
C ASP A 867 -39.74 10.05 -104.75
N TYR A 868 -39.35 11.10 -104.04
CA TYR A 868 -38.12 11.87 -104.25
C TYR A 868 -37.18 11.82 -103.04
N GLY A 869 -37.34 10.83 -102.15
CA GLY A 869 -36.42 10.55 -101.03
C GLY A 869 -37.03 10.73 -99.64
N SER A 870 -38.07 9.96 -99.34
CA SER A 870 -38.68 9.91 -98.01
C SER A 870 -37.75 9.28 -96.94
N THR A 871 -37.76 9.75 -95.68
CA THR A 871 -36.79 9.36 -94.61
C THR A 871 -37.41 9.19 -93.22
N ASP A 872 -36.77 8.40 -92.34
CA ASP A 872 -37.14 8.19 -90.92
C ASP A 872 -35.91 7.94 -90.01
N ASN A 873 -36.01 8.18 -88.68
CA ASN A 873 -34.91 8.03 -87.70
C ASN A 873 -34.48 6.57 -87.45
N CYS A 874 -35.40 5.61 -87.56
CA CYS A 874 -35.09 4.18 -87.48
C CYS A 874 -35.38 3.42 -88.80
N GLY A 875 -35.64 4.16 -89.88
CA GLY A 875 -35.61 3.70 -91.28
C GLY A 875 -36.98 3.37 -91.85
N ILE A 876 -37.11 3.48 -93.18
CA ILE A 876 -38.37 3.25 -93.91
C ILE A 876 -38.57 1.75 -94.19
N ALA A 877 -39.76 1.23 -93.87
CA ALA A 877 -40.16 -0.14 -94.18
C ALA A 877 -40.85 -0.30 -95.54
N SER A 878 -41.71 0.65 -95.97
CA SER A 878 -42.41 0.52 -97.26
C SER A 878 -42.93 1.84 -97.87
N LEU A 879 -43.13 1.84 -99.20
CA LEU A 879 -43.71 2.91 -100.03
C LEU A 879 -44.86 2.33 -100.90
N ARG A 880 -46.02 3.00 -100.98
CA ARG A 880 -47.18 2.57 -101.80
C ARG A 880 -47.90 3.74 -102.49
N ILE A 881 -48.50 3.52 -103.67
CA ILE A 881 -49.14 4.58 -104.49
C ILE A 881 -50.58 4.21 -104.95
N SER A 882 -51.49 5.18 -105.04
CA SER A 882 -52.86 4.97 -105.59
C SER A 882 -53.54 6.27 -106.09
N PRO A 883 -54.25 6.28 -107.24
CA PRO A 883 -54.33 5.21 -108.24
C PRO A 883 -53.02 5.08 -109.02
N SER A 884 -52.69 3.86 -109.43
CA SER A 884 -51.47 3.60 -110.21
C SER A 884 -51.71 3.46 -111.71
N THR A 885 -52.95 3.35 -112.19
CA THR A 885 -53.25 3.05 -113.60
C THR A 885 -54.25 4.04 -114.20
N PHE A 886 -54.00 4.47 -115.44
CA PHE A 886 -54.74 5.49 -116.17
C PHE A 886 -55.14 5.01 -117.57
N THR A 887 -56.27 5.48 -118.11
CA THR A 887 -56.83 5.12 -119.43
C THR A 887 -57.19 6.36 -120.27
N CYS A 888 -57.70 6.24 -121.51
CA CYS A 888 -58.19 7.41 -122.29
C CYS A 888 -59.23 8.24 -121.51
N ALA A 889 -59.94 7.66 -120.52
CA ALA A 889 -60.88 8.40 -119.66
C ALA A 889 -60.19 9.34 -118.65
N ASN A 890 -58.89 9.14 -118.41
CA ASN A 890 -58.09 9.88 -117.45
C ASN A 890 -57.23 10.96 -118.11
N VAL A 891 -57.39 11.24 -119.41
CA VAL A 891 -56.61 12.29 -120.11
C VAL A 891 -56.87 13.65 -119.45
N GLY A 892 -55.80 14.28 -118.97
CA GLY A 892 -55.84 15.43 -118.07
C GLY A 892 -55.15 15.15 -116.72
N PRO A 893 -55.23 16.09 -115.77
CA PRO A 893 -54.62 15.95 -114.44
C PRO A 893 -55.37 14.94 -113.55
N ASN A 894 -54.64 14.02 -112.89
CA ASN A 894 -55.19 13.04 -111.94
C ASN A 894 -54.44 13.10 -110.59
N PRO A 895 -55.15 13.12 -109.45
CA PRO A 895 -54.51 13.05 -108.13
C PRO A 895 -54.03 11.63 -107.82
N VAL A 896 -52.85 11.51 -107.22
CA VAL A 896 -52.18 10.24 -106.86
C VAL A 896 -51.54 10.34 -105.47
N THR A 897 -51.86 9.42 -104.57
CA THR A 897 -51.38 9.43 -103.18
C THR A 897 -50.24 8.45 -102.94
N LEU A 898 -49.09 8.94 -102.48
CA LEU A 898 -47.97 8.17 -101.91
C LEU A 898 -48.19 7.95 -100.40
N THR A 899 -47.97 6.75 -99.90
CA THR A 899 -47.91 6.46 -98.46
C THR A 899 -46.59 5.79 -98.10
N VAL A 900 -46.00 6.22 -96.99
CA VAL A 900 -44.71 5.79 -96.46
C VAL A 900 -44.89 5.24 -95.04
N THR A 901 -44.28 4.10 -94.73
CA THR A 901 -44.34 3.44 -93.40
C THR A 901 -42.92 3.11 -92.94
N ASP A 902 -42.56 3.40 -91.67
CA ASP A 902 -41.24 3.04 -91.08
C ASP A 902 -41.18 1.62 -90.50
N ASN A 903 -39.99 1.23 -90.03
CA ASN A 903 -39.70 -0.07 -89.40
C ASN A 903 -40.42 -0.29 -88.07
N SER A 904 -40.85 0.78 -87.40
CA SER A 904 -41.59 0.77 -86.14
C SER A 904 -43.11 0.77 -86.34
N GLY A 905 -43.57 0.87 -87.59
CA GLY A 905 -44.97 0.83 -88.01
C GLY A 905 -45.65 2.20 -88.07
N ASN A 906 -44.94 3.32 -87.87
CA ASN A 906 -45.52 4.65 -88.01
C ASN A 906 -45.69 5.00 -89.51
N VAL A 907 -46.71 5.79 -89.86
CA VAL A 907 -47.18 5.99 -91.26
C VAL A 907 -47.43 7.46 -91.59
N SER A 908 -47.03 7.89 -92.80
CA SER A 908 -47.32 9.22 -93.37
C SER A 908 -47.84 9.10 -94.82
N THR A 909 -48.75 9.99 -95.27
CA THR A 909 -49.27 10.03 -96.68
C THR A 909 -49.17 11.42 -97.36
N GLN A 910 -49.00 11.48 -98.69
CA GLN A 910 -49.00 12.73 -99.49
C GLN A 910 -49.57 12.52 -100.91
N THR A 911 -50.41 13.44 -101.42
CA THR A 911 -50.98 13.40 -102.78
C THR A 911 -50.26 14.35 -103.75
N VAL A 912 -49.99 13.88 -104.97
CA VAL A 912 -49.40 14.63 -106.09
C VAL A 912 -50.26 14.53 -107.34
N THR A 913 -50.10 15.43 -108.31
CA THR A 913 -50.89 15.42 -109.55
C THR A 913 -50.09 14.80 -110.71
N VAL A 914 -50.62 13.74 -111.32
CA VAL A 914 -50.07 13.11 -112.52
C VAL A 914 -50.91 13.50 -113.74
N VAL A 915 -50.31 14.16 -114.73
CA VAL A 915 -51.01 14.62 -115.93
C VAL A 915 -50.92 13.56 -117.02
N VAL A 916 -52.05 12.99 -117.42
CA VAL A 916 -52.12 11.93 -118.42
C VAL A 916 -52.40 12.53 -119.79
N VAL A 917 -51.60 12.19 -120.80
CA VAL A 917 -51.80 12.64 -122.19
C VAL A 917 -52.31 11.50 -123.06
N GLY A 918 -53.38 11.74 -123.82
CA GLY A 918 -54.00 10.75 -124.71
C GLY A 918 -53.12 10.40 -125.92
N ASP A 919 -53.31 9.19 -126.47
CA ASP A 919 -52.63 8.71 -127.68
C ASP A 919 -53.57 8.66 -128.90
N ALA A 920 -53.05 8.20 -130.05
CA ALA A 920 -53.76 8.16 -131.33
C ALA A 920 -55.03 7.30 -131.35
N THR A 921 -55.28 6.48 -130.33
CA THR A 921 -56.50 5.67 -130.22
C THR A 921 -57.70 6.44 -129.68
N CYS A 922 -57.50 7.65 -129.13
CA CYS A 922 -58.61 8.48 -128.66
C CYS A 922 -59.15 9.35 -129.86
N THR A 923 -60.24 8.93 -130.55
CA THR A 923 -60.79 9.58 -131.77
C THR A 923 -61.46 10.96 -131.57
N SER A 924 -61.35 11.84 -132.57
CA SER A 924 -61.53 13.30 -132.47
C SER A 924 -62.98 13.82 -132.59
N ALA A 925 -63.56 14.16 -131.44
CA ALA A 925 -64.55 15.23 -131.28
C ALA A 925 -64.22 16.15 -130.10
N VAL A 926 -62.95 16.52 -129.88
CA VAL A 926 -62.52 17.80 -129.26
C VAL A 926 -61.09 18.10 -129.72
N ALA A 927 -60.95 18.75 -130.87
CA ALA A 927 -59.71 19.43 -131.24
C ALA A 927 -60.02 20.66 -132.10
N LYS A 928 -60.26 21.81 -131.45
CA LYS A 928 -59.66 23.13 -131.77
C LYS A 928 -60.44 24.27 -131.11
N ALA A 929 -59.84 24.89 -130.10
CA ALA A 929 -59.84 26.33 -129.98
C ALA A 929 -58.41 26.82 -130.21
N ALA A 930 -58.26 27.68 -131.21
CA ALA A 930 -57.19 28.64 -131.49
C ALA A 930 -55.74 28.14 -131.66
N THR A 931 -55.37 27.91 -132.91
CA THR A 931 -54.02 28.14 -133.45
C THR A 931 -53.80 29.63 -133.76
N ASN A 932 -52.67 30.19 -133.33
CA ASN A 932 -51.70 30.96 -134.15
C ASN A 932 -50.92 31.99 -133.31
N ALA A 933 -49.59 31.83 -133.24
CA ALA A 933 -48.63 32.81 -133.78
C ALA A 933 -47.21 32.30 -133.56
N SER A 934 -46.57 31.94 -134.67
CA SER A 934 -45.13 31.81 -134.81
C SER A 934 -44.42 33.14 -134.52
N GLY A 935 -43.33 33.09 -133.76
CA GLY A 935 -42.40 34.21 -133.60
C GLY A 935 -41.13 33.75 -132.90
N LEU A 936 -40.08 33.49 -133.68
CA LEU A 936 -38.72 33.27 -133.17
C LEU A 936 -38.25 34.53 -132.44
N ALA A 937 -37.94 34.42 -131.14
CA ALA A 937 -37.15 35.40 -130.41
C ALA A 937 -36.30 34.68 -129.35
N GLU A 938 -34.97 34.73 -129.52
CA GLU A 938 -34.03 34.36 -128.48
C GLU A 938 -34.20 35.26 -127.25
N LEU A 939 -34.53 34.71 -126.08
CA LEU A 939 -34.23 35.34 -124.78
C LEU A 939 -34.05 34.29 -123.67
N ASN A 940 -32.79 34.07 -123.28
CA ASN A 940 -32.38 33.45 -122.01
C ASN A 940 -31.99 34.61 -121.07
N LYS A 941 -32.94 35.17 -120.30
CA LYS A 941 -32.67 36.32 -119.43
C LYS A 941 -32.89 35.98 -117.95
N LEU A 942 -31.79 35.91 -117.20
CA LEU A 942 -31.77 36.03 -115.74
C LEU A 942 -31.42 37.49 -115.40
N GLN A 943 -32.31 38.17 -114.67
CA GLN A 943 -32.08 39.52 -114.17
C GLN A 943 -31.99 39.51 -112.65
N VAL A 944 -31.04 40.27 -112.11
CA VAL A 944 -30.86 40.43 -110.67
C VAL A 944 -30.83 41.91 -110.35
N TYR A 945 -31.77 42.39 -109.51
CA TYR A 945 -31.87 43.80 -109.13
C TYR A 945 -32.33 43.98 -107.66
N PRO A 946 -31.85 45.02 -106.94
CA PRO A 946 -30.74 45.89 -107.32
C PRO A 946 -29.41 45.12 -107.36
N ASN A 947 -28.44 45.58 -108.15
CA ASN A 947 -27.10 45.00 -108.22
C ASN A 947 -26.09 46.11 -108.56
N PRO A 948 -25.26 46.57 -107.60
CA PRO A 948 -25.02 45.98 -106.27
C PRO A 948 -26.23 46.02 -105.32
N ALA A 949 -26.36 45.01 -104.46
CA ALA A 949 -27.36 44.92 -103.40
C ALA A 949 -26.72 45.05 -102.01
N LYS A 950 -27.39 45.67 -101.03
CA LYS A 950 -26.89 45.72 -99.65
C LYS A 950 -27.15 44.42 -98.89
N GLU A 951 -28.43 44.06 -98.79
CA GLU A 951 -28.85 42.87 -98.03
C GLU A 951 -29.82 41.98 -98.80
N GLN A 952 -30.57 42.51 -99.76
CA GLN A 952 -31.52 41.73 -100.55
C GLN A 952 -31.42 42.07 -102.04
N ALA A 953 -31.58 41.05 -102.87
CA ALA A 953 -31.68 41.18 -104.32
C ALA A 953 -32.82 40.30 -104.85
N THR A 954 -33.56 40.79 -105.83
CA THR A 954 -34.62 40.04 -106.50
C THR A 954 -34.10 39.42 -107.78
N PHE A 955 -34.34 38.12 -107.92
CA PHE A 955 -33.99 37.31 -109.07
C PHE A 955 -35.23 37.12 -109.91
N ARG A 956 -35.24 37.73 -111.09
CA ARG A 956 -36.31 37.61 -112.07
C ARG A 956 -35.83 36.75 -113.23
N PHE A 957 -36.55 35.67 -113.53
CA PHE A 957 -36.21 34.75 -114.61
C PHE A 957 -37.46 34.22 -115.32
N GLU A 958 -37.28 33.82 -116.56
CA GLU A 958 -38.30 33.23 -117.43
C GLU A 958 -37.68 32.02 -118.15
N ALA A 959 -38.38 30.89 -118.16
CA ALA A 959 -37.90 29.67 -118.82
C ALA A 959 -38.35 29.63 -120.29
N ALA A 960 -37.43 29.31 -121.19
CA ALA A 960 -37.71 29.23 -122.63
C ALA A 960 -38.63 28.06 -123.02
N GLN A 961 -38.76 27.04 -122.15
CA GLN A 961 -39.65 25.89 -122.29
C GLN A 961 -40.07 25.36 -120.91
N THR A 962 -41.24 24.73 -120.81
CA THR A 962 -41.71 24.12 -119.55
C THR A 962 -40.82 22.95 -119.18
N GLY A 963 -40.28 22.93 -117.96
CA GLY A 963 -39.41 21.86 -117.49
C GLY A 963 -38.71 22.20 -116.19
N LEU A 964 -37.88 21.26 -115.70
CA LEU A 964 -37.12 21.46 -114.48
C LEU A 964 -36.20 22.68 -114.62
N ALA A 965 -36.29 23.59 -113.66
CA ALA A 965 -35.47 24.77 -113.59
C ALA A 965 -34.93 24.98 -112.18
N GLN A 966 -33.68 25.45 -112.10
CA GLN A 966 -33.02 25.77 -110.85
C GLN A 966 -32.41 27.17 -110.92
N VAL A 967 -32.53 27.92 -109.82
CA VAL A 967 -31.82 29.19 -109.61
C VAL A 967 -30.96 29.06 -108.37
N GLN A 968 -29.65 29.18 -108.55
CA GLN A 968 -28.65 28.93 -107.52
C GLN A 968 -27.66 30.09 -107.40
N VAL A 969 -27.19 30.37 -106.20
CA VAL A 969 -26.24 31.44 -105.88
C VAL A 969 -25.01 30.82 -105.26
N TYR A 970 -23.83 31.17 -105.77
CA TYR A 970 -22.53 30.67 -105.34
C TYR A 970 -21.64 31.82 -104.86
N ASN A 971 -20.78 31.56 -103.87
CA ASN A 971 -19.76 32.52 -103.43
C ASN A 971 -18.56 32.57 -104.39
N SER A 972 -17.60 33.45 -104.12
CA SER A 972 -16.37 33.61 -104.92
C SER A 972 -15.46 32.38 -104.94
N LEU A 973 -15.64 31.43 -104.02
CA LEU A 973 -14.93 30.15 -103.97
C LEU A 973 -15.65 29.03 -104.76
N GLY A 974 -16.80 29.33 -105.38
CA GLY A 974 -17.59 28.36 -106.14
C GLY A 974 -18.49 27.46 -105.29
N GLN A 975 -18.67 27.76 -104.00
CA GLN A 975 -19.54 27.00 -103.10
C GLN A 975 -20.98 27.51 -103.21
N LEU A 976 -21.95 26.58 -103.23
CA LEU A 976 -23.37 26.91 -103.28
C LEU A 976 -23.81 27.55 -101.95
N VAL A 977 -24.38 28.75 -102.03
CA VAL A 977 -24.80 29.57 -100.89
C VAL A 977 -26.32 29.56 -100.73
N ALA A 978 -27.06 29.56 -101.83
CA ALA A 978 -28.52 29.45 -101.79
C ALA A 978 -29.07 28.84 -103.08
N THR A 979 -30.12 28.02 -102.95
CA THR A 979 -31.01 27.64 -104.05
C THR A 979 -32.31 28.44 -103.88
N LEU A 980 -32.56 29.36 -104.80
CA LEU A 980 -33.71 30.28 -104.75
C LEU A 980 -34.96 29.71 -105.41
N TYR A 981 -34.77 28.77 -106.33
CA TYR A 981 -35.84 28.06 -107.00
C TYR A 981 -35.34 26.69 -107.42
N GLU A 982 -36.15 25.67 -107.19
CA GLU A 982 -35.94 24.32 -107.69
C GLU A 982 -37.32 23.70 -107.89
N GLY A 983 -37.67 23.45 -109.14
CA GLY A 983 -39.00 22.98 -109.51
C GLY A 983 -39.29 23.14 -111.00
N ILE A 984 -40.52 22.85 -111.41
CA ILE A 984 -40.94 23.00 -112.81
C ILE A 984 -41.30 24.45 -113.10
N ALA A 985 -40.49 25.12 -113.93
CA ALA A 985 -40.83 26.42 -114.48
C ALA A 985 -41.64 26.25 -115.78
N GLN A 986 -42.69 27.05 -115.95
CA GLN A 986 -43.57 27.04 -117.13
C GLN A 986 -43.06 28.01 -118.20
N GLN A 987 -43.17 27.62 -119.48
CA GLN A 987 -42.78 28.46 -120.63
C GLN A 987 -43.53 29.79 -120.62
N GLY A 988 -42.81 30.91 -120.76
CA GLY A 988 -43.40 32.26 -120.83
C GLY A 988 -43.84 32.85 -119.48
N GLN A 989 -43.74 32.09 -118.38
CA GLN A 989 -44.08 32.57 -117.04
C GLN A 989 -42.86 33.24 -116.39
N VAL A 990 -43.05 34.48 -115.92
CA VAL A 990 -42.03 35.22 -115.18
C VAL A 990 -42.08 34.80 -113.71
N TYR A 991 -40.92 34.42 -113.17
CA TYR A 991 -40.74 34.09 -111.76
C TYR A 991 -39.83 35.11 -111.09
N GLU A 992 -40.24 35.56 -109.90
CA GLU A 992 -39.42 36.44 -109.04
C GLU A 992 -39.13 35.75 -107.71
N ARG A 993 -37.86 35.75 -107.28
CA ARG A 993 -37.42 35.19 -106.00
C ARG A 993 -36.48 36.15 -105.30
N THR A 994 -36.78 36.45 -104.04
CA THR A 994 -35.95 37.33 -103.22
C THR A 994 -34.84 36.52 -102.57
N PHE A 995 -33.61 36.95 -102.76
CA PHE A 995 -32.45 36.47 -102.04
C PHE A 995 -32.17 37.39 -100.85
N ASN A 996 -31.96 36.81 -99.67
CA ASN A 996 -31.51 37.51 -98.49
C ASN A 996 -30.04 37.16 -98.19
N GLY A 997 -29.17 38.14 -98.37
CA GLY A 997 -27.73 38.08 -98.11
C GLY A 997 -27.29 38.76 -96.81
N ALA A 998 -28.21 39.11 -95.90
CA ALA A 998 -27.88 39.77 -94.63
C ALA A 998 -26.83 39.00 -93.81
N GLY A 999 -26.81 37.67 -93.89
CA GLY A 999 -25.81 36.82 -93.22
C GLY A 999 -24.51 36.54 -93.99
N LEU A 1000 -24.34 37.07 -95.21
CA LEU A 1000 -23.22 36.72 -96.11
C LEU A 1000 -22.20 37.85 -96.22
N THR A 1001 -20.92 37.57 -96.46
CA THR A 1001 -19.88 38.61 -96.55
C THR A 1001 -20.07 39.49 -97.79
N ALA A 1002 -19.72 40.78 -97.70
CA ALA A 1002 -19.67 41.65 -98.88
C ALA A 1002 -18.71 41.08 -99.93
N GLY A 1003 -19.09 41.14 -101.20
CA GLY A 1003 -18.28 40.55 -102.27
C GLY A 1003 -19.07 40.13 -103.51
N LEU A 1004 -18.38 39.46 -104.44
CA LEU A 1004 -18.95 38.98 -105.70
C LEU A 1004 -19.51 37.56 -105.54
N TYR A 1005 -20.76 37.39 -105.96
CA TYR A 1005 -21.48 36.13 -106.01
C TYR A 1005 -21.85 35.80 -107.46
N THR A 1006 -21.87 34.50 -107.76
CA THR A 1006 -22.23 33.98 -109.09
C THR A 1006 -23.59 33.31 -109.03
N CYS A 1007 -24.51 33.78 -109.85
CA CYS A 1007 -25.89 33.32 -109.92
C CYS A 1007 -26.08 32.47 -111.18
N ARG A 1008 -26.56 31.23 -111.03
CA ARG A 1008 -26.80 30.32 -112.15
C ARG A 1008 -28.30 30.02 -112.26
N PHE A 1009 -28.85 30.27 -113.43
CA PHE A 1009 -30.16 29.76 -113.85
C PHE A 1009 -29.93 28.58 -114.79
N ILE A 1010 -30.43 27.41 -114.40
CA ILE A 1010 -30.29 26.16 -115.13
C ILE A 1010 -31.69 25.75 -115.58
N SER A 1011 -31.89 25.62 -116.89
CA SER A 1011 -33.15 25.12 -117.45
C SER A 1011 -32.86 24.44 -118.78
N ALA A 1012 -33.51 23.30 -119.04
CA ALA A 1012 -33.38 22.57 -120.30
C ALA A 1012 -31.94 22.24 -120.73
N GLY A 1013 -31.05 21.96 -119.76
CA GLY A 1013 -29.64 21.65 -120.01
C GLY A 1013 -28.76 22.85 -120.39
N LYS A 1014 -29.31 24.07 -120.42
CA LYS A 1014 -28.54 25.32 -120.62
C LYS A 1014 -28.40 26.07 -119.31
N THR A 1015 -27.24 26.68 -119.09
CA THR A 1015 -26.95 27.51 -117.90
C THR A 1015 -26.72 28.95 -118.30
N VAL A 1016 -27.51 29.85 -117.73
CA VAL A 1016 -27.32 31.31 -117.81
C VAL A 1016 -26.71 31.77 -116.50
N THR A 1017 -25.61 32.52 -116.56
CA THR A 1017 -24.91 32.99 -115.38
C THR A 1017 -24.94 34.51 -115.31
N GLN A 1018 -25.30 35.05 -114.14
CA GLN A 1018 -25.27 36.48 -113.84
C GLN A 1018 -24.42 36.71 -112.57
N ARG A 1019 -23.76 37.86 -112.48
CA ARG A 1019 -23.01 38.24 -111.27
C ARG A 1019 -23.90 39.08 -110.35
N LEU A 1020 -23.80 38.85 -109.04
CA LEU A 1020 -24.41 39.68 -107.99
C LEU A 1020 -23.31 40.22 -107.09
N ILE A 1021 -23.27 41.53 -106.86
CA ILE A 1021 -22.37 42.17 -105.90
C ILE A 1021 -23.17 42.48 -104.64
N LEU A 1022 -22.72 41.98 -103.49
CA LEU A 1022 -23.19 42.43 -102.19
C LEU A 1022 -22.26 43.54 -101.69
N SER A 1023 -22.76 44.78 -101.67
CA SER A 1023 -22.08 45.97 -101.16
C SER A 1023 -22.68 46.29 -99.78
N LYS A 1024 -22.19 45.65 -98.73
CA LYS A 1024 -22.68 45.92 -97.37
C LYS A 1024 -22.25 47.31 -96.90
#